data_AF-A0A8S2UP68-F1
#
_entry.id   AF-A0A8S2UP68-F1
#
_cell.length_a   1.000
_cell.length_b   1.000
_cell.length_c   1.000
_cell.angle_alpha   90.00
_cell.angle_beta   90.00
_cell.angle_gamma   90.00
#
_symmetry.space_group_name_H-M   'P 1'
#
loop_
_entity.id
_entity.type
_entity.pdbx_description
1 polymer ?
#
loop_
_entity_poly.entity_id
_entity_poly.type
_entity_poly.pdbx_seq_one_letter_code
_entity_poly.pdbx_strand_id
1 'polypeptide(L)'
;MNNRQDPILQAKNTTEMDNEWQIEEQLQELEINKNDLEIQKQIVKDEEQALTCQITELKRHAEEHKTELRRLDEELKRFKNEIERLEHDLEVLRDEQQRLEDQRRQQQQKHDQLIEQLRINEEKLEELQQKLNELEEQKRHLEEQRDQLEQEKQQIEQKVQELNQQIQQIEHQIQEQQMRLAQLHQEIHRLAKDIERLQDEIRQHGNELVIFEKQAVEFQQKIRENELNRDRLQEEANKIEDLIRRIDQMINMKQNRTKEFEELTRRLQTEANDTKQRVARAQQELSAAEHKAQSYQAIVERLHNELNTLQQKLTQGEQLVHQLLGRRHQLTNNIQMKVREREQLNQEQRMKNEELERKNHELNQGIQQQEALIQQFNALQEELERLRETLNRLNNQLSQCQAELQREKQKQQQIEQELHAEEQREREAEQVVREQEQRVRTAEQTLRESETREATARADEQQAQADEAQAQVNLESAEAALAAAEAALQAASALSEENQSAVAAAQAHLSQCQSKISQCQTTLQQRTRAHQLKQQKHTDAQTKTVQNRAQLQQTQDDLQTKKARLENQKQKVVQSKDKVEKQKVIVDRVQNRLGQLQKECQSVDQQVKSKEQVVRKTQSQLERHKQTVQAIKV
;
A
#
# COMPACT_ATOMS: atom_id res chain seq x y z
N MET A 1 64.48 7.85 211.18
CA MET A 1 63.99 6.86 212.16
C MET A 1 64.62 5.53 211.75
N ASN A 2 65.63 5.02 212.45
CA ASN A 2 65.56 4.17 213.67
C ASN A 2 65.29 2.70 213.28
N ASN A 3 65.95 1.66 213.82
CA ASN A 3 66.90 1.62 214.96
C ASN A 3 67.72 0.30 215.03
N ARG A 4 68.95 0.37 215.58
CA ARG A 4 69.59 -0.58 216.56
C ARG A 4 69.89 -2.08 216.28
N GLN A 5 71.07 -2.49 216.80
CA GLN A 5 71.39 -3.77 217.52
C GLN A 5 71.39 -5.09 216.71
N ASP A 6 72.07 -6.20 217.09
CA ASP A 6 73.21 -6.49 218.00
C ASP A 6 73.83 -7.89 217.64
N PRO A 7 74.94 -8.36 218.26
CA PRO A 7 75.72 -9.54 217.77
C PRO A 7 75.47 -10.90 218.51
N ILE A 8 76.23 -11.95 218.10
CA ILE A 8 76.65 -13.20 218.81
C ILE A 8 76.00 -14.58 218.42
N LEU A 9 76.84 -15.65 218.41
CA LEU A 9 76.60 -17.13 218.43
C LEU A 9 76.48 -17.99 217.12
N GLN A 10 77.31 -19.07 217.09
CA GLN A 10 77.13 -20.47 216.61
C GLN A 10 76.62 -20.87 215.18
N ALA A 11 77.52 -21.55 214.45
CA ALA A 11 77.34 -22.82 213.68
C ALA A 11 76.43 -22.94 212.42
N LYS A 12 76.92 -23.74 211.44
CA LYS A 12 76.30 -24.29 210.20
C LYS A 12 76.11 -23.36 208.98
N ASN A 13 75.91 -24.02 207.82
CA ASN A 13 75.48 -23.58 206.48
C ASN A 13 76.44 -22.77 205.58
N THR A 14 76.87 -23.38 204.46
CA THR A 14 77.35 -22.73 203.22
C THR A 14 77.28 -23.71 202.03
N THR A 15 76.15 -23.79 201.30
CA THR A 15 76.03 -24.67 200.10
C THR A 15 75.01 -24.23 199.03
N GLU A 16 74.41 -23.04 199.14
CA GLU A 16 73.19 -22.69 198.36
C GLU A 16 73.38 -21.53 197.36
N MET A 17 74.58 -20.95 197.25
CA MET A 17 74.79 -19.67 196.57
C MET A 17 75.09 -19.75 195.06
N ASP A 18 75.33 -20.95 194.51
CA ASP A 18 75.73 -21.12 193.10
C ASP A 18 74.54 -21.27 192.12
N ASN A 19 73.32 -21.51 192.61
CA ASN A 19 72.15 -21.82 191.76
C ASN A 19 71.36 -20.59 191.30
N GLU A 20 71.49 -19.45 191.98
CA GLU A 20 70.58 -18.30 191.79
C GLU A 20 71.00 -17.44 190.59
N TRP A 21 72.31 -17.26 190.40
CA TRP A 21 72.90 -16.46 189.31
C TRP A 21 72.59 -17.01 187.90
N GLN A 22 72.51 -18.34 187.77
CA GLN A 22 72.27 -19.00 186.48
C GLN A 22 70.85 -18.81 185.93
N ILE A 23 69.91 -18.35 186.77
CA ILE A 23 68.51 -18.10 186.37
C ILE A 23 68.32 -16.68 185.82
N GLU A 24 69.04 -15.68 186.34
CA GLU A 24 68.97 -14.30 185.84
C GLU A 24 69.53 -14.17 184.41
N GLU A 25 70.59 -14.91 184.09
CA GLU A 25 71.20 -14.94 182.73
C GLU A 25 70.19 -15.43 181.68
N GLN A 26 69.47 -16.53 181.97
CA GLN A 26 68.44 -17.08 181.08
C GLN A 26 67.24 -16.14 180.90
N LEU A 27 66.89 -15.35 181.91
CA LEU A 27 65.81 -14.37 181.81
C LEU A 27 66.17 -13.20 180.91
N GLN A 28 67.42 -12.72 180.94
CA GLN A 28 67.87 -11.69 179.98
C GLN A 28 67.89 -12.22 178.54
N GLU A 29 68.35 -13.45 178.31
CA GLU A 29 68.38 -14.05 176.97
C GLU A 29 66.95 -14.24 176.40
N LEU A 30 65.97 -14.58 177.24
CA LEU A 30 64.55 -14.63 176.86
C LEU A 30 63.93 -13.24 176.60
N GLU A 31 64.31 -12.20 177.36
CA GLU A 31 63.88 -10.82 177.12
C GLU A 31 64.41 -10.29 175.77
N ILE A 32 65.67 -10.61 175.42
CA ILE A 32 66.25 -10.29 174.11
C ILE A 32 65.49 -11.01 172.98
N ASN A 33 65.32 -12.33 173.07
CA ASN A 33 64.57 -13.11 172.07
C ASN A 33 63.12 -12.60 171.90
N LYS A 34 62.46 -12.20 172.99
CA LYS A 34 61.13 -11.57 172.96
C LYS A 34 61.13 -10.25 172.19
N ASN A 35 62.14 -9.40 172.40
CA ASN A 35 62.26 -8.13 171.67
C ASN A 35 62.56 -8.35 170.18
N ASP A 36 63.43 -9.29 169.84
CA ASP A 36 63.71 -9.65 168.44
C ASP A 36 62.47 -10.24 167.74
N LEU A 37 61.66 -11.04 168.44
CA LEU A 37 60.38 -11.54 167.92
C LEU A 37 59.35 -10.41 167.73
N GLU A 38 59.31 -9.41 168.62
CA GLU A 38 58.43 -8.24 168.48
C GLU A 38 58.89 -7.34 167.31
N ILE A 39 60.21 -7.23 167.06
CA ILE A 39 60.78 -6.57 165.87
C ILE A 39 60.43 -7.36 164.59
N GLN A 40 60.64 -8.68 164.55
CA GLN A 40 60.28 -9.52 163.39
C GLN A 40 58.78 -9.45 163.08
N LYS A 41 57.93 -9.48 164.11
CA LYS A 41 56.47 -9.29 164.02
C LYS A 41 56.10 -7.93 163.45
N GLN A 42 56.83 -6.85 163.78
CA GLN A 42 56.60 -5.54 163.19
C GLN A 42 57.11 -5.46 161.74
N ILE A 43 58.25 -6.08 161.41
CA ILE A 43 58.74 -6.20 160.02
C ILE A 43 57.71 -6.95 159.15
N VAL A 44 57.26 -8.13 159.58
CA VAL A 44 56.24 -8.93 158.85
C VAL A 44 54.92 -8.17 158.69
N LYS A 45 54.55 -7.32 159.65
CA LYS A 45 53.35 -6.47 159.58
C LYS A 45 53.52 -5.25 158.66
N ASP A 46 54.74 -4.75 158.50
CA ASP A 46 55.05 -3.69 157.53
C ASP A 46 55.21 -4.27 156.11
N GLU A 47 55.70 -5.51 155.98
CA GLU A 47 55.62 -6.31 154.75
C GLU A 47 54.17 -6.66 154.39
N GLU A 48 53.31 -7.04 155.35
CA GLU A 48 51.87 -7.27 155.14
C GLU A 48 51.18 -5.99 154.66
N GLN A 49 51.53 -4.83 155.22
CA GLN A 49 51.05 -3.53 154.74
C GLN A 49 51.57 -3.19 153.33
N ALA A 50 52.85 -3.43 153.04
CA ALA A 50 53.43 -3.19 151.72
C ALA A 50 52.79 -4.09 150.64
N LEU A 51 52.60 -5.38 150.94
CA LEU A 51 51.87 -6.33 150.09
C LEU A 51 50.39 -5.95 149.96
N THR A 52 49.75 -5.45 151.02
CA THR A 52 48.38 -4.93 150.96
C THR A 52 48.29 -3.72 150.02
N CYS A 53 49.24 -2.78 150.10
CA CYS A 53 49.35 -1.66 149.17
C CYS A 53 49.51 -2.14 147.72
N GLN A 54 50.47 -3.04 147.45
CA GLN A 54 50.65 -3.64 146.12
C GLN A 54 49.39 -4.36 145.62
N ILE A 55 48.68 -5.07 146.50
CA ILE A 55 47.40 -5.71 146.18
C ILE A 55 46.33 -4.66 145.84
N THR A 56 46.30 -3.50 146.50
CA THR A 56 45.38 -2.40 146.11
C THR A 56 45.76 -1.72 144.81
N GLU A 57 47.06 -1.56 144.51
CA GLU A 57 47.53 -0.99 143.23
C GLU A 57 47.28 -1.95 142.06
N LEU A 58 47.52 -3.24 142.24
CA LEU A 58 47.19 -4.27 141.24
C LEU A 58 45.68 -4.39 141.03
N LYS A 59 44.85 -4.22 142.07
CA LYS A 59 43.38 -4.11 141.93
C LYS A 59 42.97 -2.85 141.17
N ARG A 60 43.61 -1.70 141.41
CA ARG A 60 43.37 -0.46 140.65
C ARG A 60 43.69 -0.68 139.16
N HIS A 61 44.88 -1.20 138.86
CA HIS A 61 45.29 -1.48 137.48
C HIS A 61 44.42 -2.55 136.78
N ALA A 62 43.95 -3.56 137.52
CA ALA A 62 42.99 -4.54 136.99
C ALA A 62 41.63 -3.91 136.62
N GLU A 63 41.10 -2.98 137.42
CA GLU A 63 39.88 -2.24 137.07
C GLU A 63 40.14 -1.22 135.94
N GLU A 64 41.30 -0.57 135.89
CA GLU A 64 41.70 0.32 134.79
C GLU A 64 41.72 -0.42 133.44
N HIS A 65 42.47 -1.52 133.33
CA HIS A 65 42.50 -2.33 132.11
C HIS A 65 41.13 -2.92 131.75
N LYS A 66 40.28 -3.22 132.74
CA LYS A 66 38.89 -3.66 132.55
C LYS A 66 37.98 -2.54 132.02
N THR A 67 38.25 -1.26 132.34
CA THR A 67 37.57 -0.12 131.67
C THR A 67 38.10 0.13 130.26
N GLU A 68 39.40 -0.05 130.03
CA GLU A 68 40.02 0.08 128.71
C GLU A 68 39.53 -1.01 127.74
N LEU A 69 39.47 -2.27 128.20
CA LEU A 69 38.87 -3.38 127.47
C LEU A 69 37.42 -3.08 127.07
N ARG A 70 36.59 -2.52 127.96
CA ARG A 70 35.21 -2.11 127.61
C ARG A 70 35.19 -1.03 126.53
N ARG A 71 36.11 -0.06 126.56
CA ARG A 71 36.19 1.00 125.54
C ARG A 71 36.53 0.42 124.17
N LEU A 72 37.50 -0.49 124.12
CA LEU A 72 37.87 -1.23 122.90
C LEU A 72 36.72 -2.11 122.40
N ASP A 73 35.98 -2.75 123.31
CA ASP A 73 34.79 -3.55 123.01
C ASP A 73 33.63 -2.69 122.41
N GLU A 74 33.55 -1.41 122.74
CA GLU A 74 32.62 -0.44 122.13
C GLU A 74 33.12 0.09 120.78
N GLU A 75 34.42 0.35 120.65
CA GLU A 75 35.04 0.74 119.37
C GLU A 75 34.94 -0.37 118.31
N LEU A 76 35.21 -1.62 118.70
CA LEU A 76 35.04 -2.80 117.84
C LEU A 76 33.57 -2.97 117.38
N LYS A 77 32.59 -2.70 118.25
CA LYS A 77 31.16 -2.71 117.87
C LYS A 77 30.82 -1.60 116.87
N ARG A 78 31.42 -0.40 117.00
CA ARG A 78 31.23 0.69 116.04
C ARG A 78 31.80 0.33 114.67
N PHE A 79 33.05 -0.13 114.62
CA PHE A 79 33.69 -0.55 113.37
C PHE A 79 32.96 -1.72 112.70
N LYS A 80 32.45 -2.70 113.47
CA LYS A 80 31.62 -3.80 112.92
C LYS A 80 30.34 -3.27 112.26
N ASN A 81 29.62 -2.36 112.91
CA ASN A 81 28.41 -1.75 112.36
C ASN A 81 28.69 -0.84 111.14
N GLU A 82 29.91 -0.32 111.01
CA GLU A 82 30.35 0.49 109.87
C GLU A 82 30.74 -0.40 108.67
N ILE A 83 31.43 -1.52 108.93
CA ILE A 83 31.69 -2.56 107.92
C ILE A 83 30.37 -3.10 107.34
N GLU A 84 29.41 -3.46 108.19
CA GLU A 84 28.09 -3.97 107.75
C GLU A 84 27.32 -3.00 106.84
N ARG A 85 27.54 -1.69 106.99
CA ARG A 85 26.96 -0.66 106.09
C ARG A 85 27.70 -0.58 104.77
N LEU A 86 29.03 -0.56 104.81
CA LEU A 86 29.87 -0.51 103.61
C LEU A 86 29.71 -1.77 102.75
N GLU A 87 29.50 -2.94 103.37
CA GLU A 87 29.14 -4.19 102.68
C GLU A 87 27.80 -4.07 101.95
N HIS A 88 26.79 -3.45 102.57
CA HIS A 88 25.48 -3.21 101.95
C HIS A 88 25.56 -2.21 100.78
N ASP A 89 26.24 -1.07 100.96
CA ASP A 89 26.42 -0.05 99.90
C ASP A 89 27.18 -0.62 98.69
N LEU A 90 28.19 -1.47 98.93
CA LEU A 90 28.92 -2.19 97.88
C LEU A 90 28.05 -3.20 97.12
N GLU A 91 27.05 -3.81 97.76
CA GLU A 91 26.11 -4.72 97.11
C GLU A 91 25.12 -3.96 96.22
N VAL A 92 24.59 -2.83 96.69
CA VAL A 92 23.72 -1.93 95.89
C VAL A 92 24.44 -1.42 94.64
N LEU A 93 25.71 -1.02 94.76
CA LEU A 93 26.52 -0.54 93.63
C LEU A 93 26.82 -1.63 92.59
N ARG A 94 26.98 -2.90 93.00
CA ARG A 94 27.10 -4.03 92.05
C ARG A 94 25.81 -4.24 91.27
N ASP A 95 24.67 -4.15 91.95
CA ASP A 95 23.34 -4.29 91.35
C ASP A 95 23.06 -3.19 90.31
N GLU A 96 23.51 -1.96 90.57
CA GLU A 96 23.43 -0.85 89.61
C GLU A 96 24.40 -1.04 88.42
N GLN A 97 25.65 -1.45 88.67
CA GLN A 97 26.61 -1.76 87.59
C GLN A 97 26.04 -2.83 86.64
N GLN A 98 25.49 -3.92 87.17
CA GLN A 98 24.92 -5.00 86.37
C GLN A 98 23.78 -4.50 85.46
N ARG A 99 22.88 -3.66 85.98
CA ARG A 99 21.78 -3.06 85.20
C ARG A 99 22.31 -2.16 84.07
N LEU A 100 23.35 -1.37 84.32
CA LEU A 100 23.97 -0.50 83.31
C LEU A 100 24.68 -1.32 82.22
N GLU A 101 25.34 -2.41 82.57
CA GLU A 101 25.96 -3.32 81.59
C GLU A 101 24.92 -4.00 80.67
N ASP A 102 23.78 -4.43 81.22
CA ASP A 102 22.71 -5.03 80.42
C ASP A 102 21.96 -4.00 79.55
N GLN A 103 21.77 -2.76 80.03
CA GLN A 103 21.28 -1.67 79.18
C GLN A 103 22.25 -1.38 78.01
N ARG A 104 23.56 -1.33 78.27
CA ARG A 104 24.58 -1.14 77.23
C ARG A 104 24.56 -2.26 76.19
N ARG A 105 24.39 -3.53 76.62
CA ARG A 105 24.22 -4.68 75.70
C ARG A 105 23.00 -4.53 74.79
N GLN A 106 21.85 -4.11 75.33
CA GLN A 106 20.64 -3.87 74.54
C GLN A 106 20.79 -2.70 73.55
N GLN A 107 21.51 -1.64 73.93
CA GLN A 107 21.80 -0.52 73.03
C GLN A 107 22.74 -0.93 71.89
N GLN A 108 23.80 -1.71 72.18
CA GLN A 108 24.70 -2.25 71.15
C GLN A 108 23.94 -3.09 70.13
N GLN A 109 23.12 -4.04 70.57
CA GLN A 109 22.33 -4.89 69.67
C GLN A 109 21.40 -4.10 68.73
N LYS A 110 20.83 -2.98 69.20
CA LYS A 110 20.04 -2.07 68.36
C LYS A 110 20.89 -1.28 67.37
N HIS A 111 22.10 -0.90 67.76
CA HIS A 111 23.05 -0.21 66.88
C HIS A 111 23.51 -1.13 65.75
N ASP A 112 23.89 -2.38 66.07
CA ASP A 112 24.31 -3.39 65.10
C ASP A 112 23.19 -3.69 64.07
N GLN A 113 21.93 -3.78 64.54
CA GLN A 113 20.75 -3.95 63.66
C GLN A 113 20.52 -2.77 62.72
N LEU A 114 20.75 -1.53 63.17
CA LEU A 114 20.61 -0.33 62.33
C LEU A 114 21.72 -0.21 61.29
N ILE A 115 22.94 -0.64 61.61
CA ILE A 115 24.06 -0.69 60.66
C ILE A 115 23.75 -1.64 59.50
N GLU A 116 23.26 -2.85 59.78
CA GLU A 116 22.92 -3.81 58.72
C GLU A 116 21.72 -3.35 57.88
N GLN A 117 20.74 -2.65 58.48
CA GLN A 117 19.64 -2.03 57.73
C GLN A 117 20.12 -0.90 56.80
N LEU A 118 21.10 -0.10 57.21
CA LEU A 118 21.72 0.91 56.35
C LEU A 118 22.44 0.24 55.17
N ARG A 119 23.29 -0.75 55.45
CA ARG A 119 24.06 -1.51 54.44
C ARG A 119 23.16 -2.11 53.35
N ILE A 120 22.06 -2.75 53.75
CA ILE A 120 21.05 -3.34 52.85
C ILE A 120 20.29 -2.27 52.04
N ASN A 121 20.18 -1.04 52.52
CA ASN A 121 19.53 0.06 51.80
C ASN A 121 20.50 0.76 50.83
N GLU A 122 21.80 0.82 51.16
CA GLU A 122 22.86 1.29 50.26
C GLU A 122 23.00 0.37 49.04
N GLU A 123 23.07 -0.96 49.24
CA GLU A 123 23.09 -1.96 48.16
C GLU A 123 21.89 -1.79 47.18
N LYS A 124 20.69 -1.56 47.71
CA LYS A 124 19.49 -1.31 46.89
C LYS A 124 19.53 0.02 46.16
N LEU A 125 20.17 1.04 46.73
CA LEU A 125 20.31 2.34 46.09
C LEU A 125 21.21 2.24 44.85
N GLU A 126 22.32 1.49 44.95
CA GLU A 126 23.20 1.21 43.81
C GLU A 126 22.50 0.39 42.71
N GLU A 127 21.74 -0.66 43.07
CA GLU A 127 20.92 -1.40 42.10
C GLU A 127 19.92 -0.51 41.34
N LEU A 128 19.25 0.41 42.04
CA LEU A 128 18.29 1.32 41.43
C LEU A 128 18.99 2.37 40.56
N GLN A 129 20.17 2.85 40.96
CA GLN A 129 20.97 3.79 40.18
C GLN A 129 21.48 3.15 38.88
N GLN A 130 21.88 1.88 38.90
CA GLN A 130 22.28 1.13 37.70
C GLN A 130 21.09 0.98 36.72
N LYS A 131 19.94 0.52 37.21
CA LYS A 131 18.71 0.36 36.40
C LYS A 131 18.20 1.68 35.82
N LEU A 132 18.39 2.80 36.52
CA LEU A 132 18.06 4.13 36.01
C LEU A 132 18.94 4.49 34.80
N ASN A 133 20.25 4.25 34.89
CA ASN A 133 21.19 4.53 33.81
C ASN A 133 20.88 3.68 32.55
N GLU A 134 20.60 2.39 32.72
CA GLU A 134 20.20 1.48 31.63
C GLU A 134 18.94 1.98 30.88
N LEU A 135 17.94 2.48 31.64
CA LEU A 135 16.72 3.03 31.07
C LEU A 135 16.95 4.38 30.36
N GLU A 136 17.89 5.20 30.82
CA GLU A 136 18.29 6.42 30.10
C GLU A 136 19.00 6.11 28.78
N GLU A 137 19.86 5.11 28.72
CA GLU A 137 20.52 4.69 27.48
C GLU A 137 19.52 4.11 26.47
N GLN A 138 18.62 3.22 26.92
CA GLN A 138 17.53 2.69 26.08
C GLN A 138 16.64 3.82 25.54
N LYS A 139 16.31 4.82 26.37
CA LYS A 139 15.54 5.99 25.94
C LYS A 139 16.26 6.77 24.83
N ARG A 140 17.56 7.07 25.00
CA ARG A 140 18.34 7.81 23.98
C ARG A 140 18.34 7.08 22.65
N HIS A 141 18.55 5.76 22.66
CA HIS A 141 18.57 4.98 21.43
C HIS A 141 17.20 4.97 20.71
N LEU A 142 16.10 4.93 21.45
CA LEU A 142 14.74 5.06 20.88
C LEU A 142 14.46 6.47 20.32
N GLU A 143 15.03 7.51 20.93
CA GLU A 143 14.96 8.88 20.41
C GLU A 143 15.76 9.05 19.11
N GLU A 144 16.93 8.40 18.98
CA GLU A 144 17.70 8.34 17.72
C GLU A 144 16.96 7.60 16.60
N GLN A 145 16.37 6.44 16.89
CA GLN A 145 15.60 5.66 15.91
C GLN A 145 14.37 6.44 15.39
N ARG A 146 13.66 7.15 16.29
CA ARG A 146 12.54 8.03 15.93
C ARG A 146 12.96 9.10 14.91
N ASP A 147 14.10 9.74 15.14
CA ASP A 147 14.54 10.87 14.32
C ASP A 147 15.10 10.44 12.95
N GLN A 148 15.56 9.19 12.83
CA GLN A 148 15.84 8.57 11.52
C GLN A 148 14.54 8.29 10.75
N LEU A 149 13.52 7.72 11.40
CA LEU A 149 12.24 7.37 10.75
C LEU A 149 11.44 8.60 10.27
N GLU A 150 11.44 9.72 11.00
CA GLU A 150 10.79 10.96 10.53
C GLU A 150 11.57 11.61 9.35
N GLN A 151 12.88 11.35 9.19
CA GLN A 151 13.63 11.74 7.99
C GLN A 151 13.28 10.88 6.76
N GLU A 152 13.22 9.55 6.91
CA GLU A 152 12.81 8.65 5.82
C GLU A 152 11.39 8.98 5.33
N LYS A 153 10.47 9.25 6.26
CA LYS A 153 9.10 9.71 5.97
C LYS A 153 9.09 10.98 5.10
N GLN A 154 9.89 12.00 5.43
CA GLN A 154 9.95 13.25 4.66
C GLN A 154 10.44 13.02 3.22
N GLN A 155 11.39 12.09 3.00
CA GLN A 155 11.84 11.73 1.66
C GLN A 155 10.73 11.02 0.84
N ILE A 156 9.95 10.16 1.49
CA ILE A 156 8.80 9.48 0.87
C ILE A 156 7.71 10.49 0.51
N GLU A 157 7.40 11.44 1.39
CA GLU A 157 6.39 12.49 1.15
C GLU A 157 6.77 13.39 -0.04
N GLN A 158 8.04 13.78 -0.17
CA GLN A 158 8.53 14.52 -1.35
C GLN A 158 8.36 13.72 -2.65
N LYS A 159 8.74 12.44 -2.66
CA LYS A 159 8.66 11.57 -3.83
C LYS A 159 7.21 11.30 -4.28
N VAL A 160 6.26 11.28 -3.34
CA VAL A 160 4.82 11.20 -3.67
C VAL A 160 4.33 12.48 -4.35
N GLN A 161 4.82 13.66 -3.95
CA GLN A 161 4.47 14.93 -4.62
C GLN A 161 5.00 14.97 -6.06
N GLU A 162 6.22 14.51 -6.31
CA GLU A 162 6.79 14.41 -7.67
C GLU A 162 5.95 13.50 -8.59
N LEU A 163 5.58 12.30 -8.10
CA LEU A 163 4.77 11.35 -8.86
C LEU A 163 3.37 11.89 -9.17
N ASN A 164 2.73 12.59 -8.22
CA ASN A 164 1.43 13.23 -8.45
C ASN A 164 1.49 14.31 -9.55
N GLN A 165 2.57 15.08 -9.62
CA GLN A 165 2.77 16.06 -10.71
C GLN A 165 2.94 15.38 -12.08
N GLN A 166 3.65 14.25 -12.13
CA GLN A 166 3.80 13.46 -13.37
C GLN A 166 2.46 12.86 -13.83
N ILE A 167 1.63 12.37 -12.91
CA ILE A 167 0.29 11.86 -13.23
C ILE A 167 -0.57 12.96 -13.86
N GLN A 168 -0.63 14.15 -13.26
CA GLN A 168 -1.42 15.28 -13.80
C GLN A 168 -0.98 15.69 -15.22
N GLN A 169 0.32 15.64 -15.52
CA GLN A 169 0.83 15.91 -16.87
C GLN A 169 0.38 14.85 -17.89
N ILE A 170 0.38 13.58 -17.51
CA ILE A 170 -0.07 12.47 -18.36
C ILE A 170 -1.60 12.53 -18.58
N GLU A 171 -2.38 12.84 -17.54
CA GLU A 171 -3.83 13.02 -17.65
C GLU A 171 -4.19 14.14 -18.64
N HIS A 172 -3.45 15.26 -18.61
CA HIS A 172 -3.65 16.36 -19.56
C HIS A 172 -3.34 15.95 -21.01
N GLN A 173 -2.22 15.25 -21.24
CA GLN A 173 -1.87 14.71 -22.57
C GLN A 173 -2.93 13.73 -23.09
N ILE A 174 -3.52 12.89 -22.23
CA ILE A 174 -4.60 11.98 -22.60
C ILE A 174 -5.84 12.76 -23.08
N GLN A 175 -6.22 13.86 -22.41
CA GLN A 175 -7.34 14.71 -22.81
C GLN A 175 -7.10 15.37 -24.19
N GLU A 176 -5.89 15.86 -24.46
CA GLU A 176 -5.54 16.41 -25.77
C GLU A 176 -5.67 15.37 -26.90
N GLN A 177 -5.16 14.15 -26.68
CA GLN A 177 -5.25 13.08 -27.67
C GLN A 177 -6.71 12.62 -27.88
N GLN A 178 -7.53 12.59 -26.84
CA GLN A 178 -8.97 12.31 -26.96
C GLN A 178 -9.70 13.35 -27.82
N MET A 179 -9.42 14.64 -27.63
CA MET A 179 -9.98 15.71 -28.47
C MET A 179 -9.53 15.57 -29.93
N ARG A 180 -8.25 15.26 -30.17
CA ARG A 180 -7.71 15.04 -31.52
C ARG A 180 -8.33 13.81 -32.21
N LEU A 181 -8.55 12.71 -31.47
CA LEU A 181 -9.25 11.54 -31.99
C LEU A 181 -10.71 11.87 -32.35
N ALA A 182 -11.41 12.67 -31.54
CA ALA A 182 -12.79 13.08 -31.84
C ALA A 182 -12.87 13.92 -33.13
N GLN A 183 -11.91 14.83 -33.37
CA GLN A 183 -11.81 15.60 -34.61
C GLN A 183 -11.61 14.70 -35.84
N LEU A 184 -10.67 13.75 -35.77
CA LEU A 184 -10.40 12.80 -36.86
C LEU A 184 -11.62 11.92 -37.19
N HIS A 185 -12.40 11.50 -36.20
CA HIS A 185 -13.65 10.76 -36.45
C HIS A 185 -14.70 11.60 -37.20
N GLN A 186 -14.80 12.91 -36.91
CA GLN A 186 -15.69 13.80 -37.66
C GLN A 186 -15.22 14.01 -39.11
N GLU A 187 -13.90 14.09 -39.34
CA GLU A 187 -13.31 14.21 -40.68
C GLU A 187 -13.56 12.95 -41.52
N ILE A 188 -13.30 11.76 -40.96
CA ILE A 188 -13.61 10.46 -41.59
C ILE A 188 -15.10 10.36 -41.96
N HIS A 189 -16.00 10.81 -41.08
CA HIS A 189 -17.45 10.78 -41.35
C HIS A 189 -17.89 11.76 -42.46
N ARG A 190 -17.17 12.86 -42.68
CA ARG A 190 -17.39 13.75 -43.82
C ARG A 190 -16.92 13.09 -45.12
N LEU A 191 -15.67 12.61 -45.14
CA LEU A 191 -15.08 11.94 -46.31
C LEU A 191 -15.90 10.72 -46.76
N ALA A 192 -16.47 9.95 -45.83
CA ALA A 192 -17.38 8.84 -46.15
C ALA A 192 -18.62 9.30 -46.96
N LYS A 193 -19.21 10.46 -46.61
CA LYS A 193 -20.37 11.02 -47.32
C LYS A 193 -20.01 11.63 -48.68
N ASP A 194 -18.83 12.25 -48.79
CA ASP A 194 -18.32 12.70 -50.09
C ASP A 194 -18.06 11.53 -51.04
N ILE A 195 -17.54 10.40 -50.53
CA ILE A 195 -17.38 9.15 -51.30
C ILE A 195 -18.74 8.59 -51.73
N GLU A 196 -19.73 8.56 -50.84
CA GLU A 196 -21.09 8.09 -51.15
C GLU A 196 -21.73 8.93 -52.28
N ARG A 197 -21.65 10.27 -52.20
CA ARG A 197 -22.12 11.17 -53.26
C ARG A 197 -21.41 10.92 -54.59
N LEU A 198 -20.08 10.80 -54.59
CA LEU A 198 -19.29 10.52 -55.80
C LEU A 198 -19.65 9.16 -56.43
N GLN A 199 -20.03 8.16 -55.62
CA GLN A 199 -20.52 6.87 -56.14
C GLN A 199 -21.92 6.96 -56.78
N ASP A 200 -22.76 7.92 -56.36
CA ASP A 200 -24.04 8.22 -57.03
C ASP A 200 -23.83 9.00 -58.32
N GLU A 201 -22.96 10.02 -58.32
CA GLU A 201 -22.56 10.77 -59.52
C GLU A 201 -22.00 9.83 -60.63
N ILE A 202 -21.10 8.90 -60.25
CA ILE A 202 -20.55 7.88 -61.17
C ILE A 202 -21.65 6.94 -61.68
N ARG A 203 -22.61 6.53 -60.84
CA ARG A 203 -23.74 5.69 -61.25
C ARG A 203 -24.68 6.42 -62.21
N GLN A 204 -24.92 7.71 -62.03
CA GLN A 204 -25.70 8.52 -62.95
C GLN A 204 -25.03 8.60 -64.33
N HIS A 205 -23.76 9.00 -64.38
CA HIS A 205 -23.02 9.11 -65.65
C HIS A 205 -22.85 7.75 -66.36
N GLY A 206 -22.74 6.65 -65.62
CA GLY A 206 -22.79 5.29 -66.19
C GLY A 206 -24.11 4.98 -66.91
N ASN A 207 -25.25 5.40 -66.34
CA ASN A 207 -26.56 5.24 -66.98
C ASN A 207 -26.71 6.15 -68.22
N GLU A 208 -26.18 7.38 -68.16
CA GLU A 208 -26.17 8.32 -69.29
C GLU A 208 -25.35 7.78 -70.47
N LEU A 209 -24.17 7.20 -70.22
CA LEU A 209 -23.35 6.54 -71.24
C LEU A 209 -24.12 5.39 -71.93
N VAL A 210 -24.79 4.53 -71.17
CA VAL A 210 -25.60 3.42 -71.74
C VAL A 210 -26.78 3.93 -72.59
N ILE A 211 -27.28 5.14 -72.35
CA ILE A 211 -28.28 5.79 -73.21
C ILE A 211 -27.63 6.29 -74.51
N PHE A 212 -26.47 6.95 -74.43
CA PHE A 212 -25.73 7.43 -75.60
C PHE A 212 -25.23 6.28 -76.50
N GLU A 213 -24.79 5.15 -75.93
CA GLU A 213 -24.42 3.95 -76.69
C GLU A 213 -25.58 3.40 -77.51
N LYS A 214 -26.79 3.33 -76.93
CA LYS A 214 -28.01 2.90 -77.66
C LYS A 214 -28.34 3.86 -78.81
N GLN A 215 -28.28 5.16 -78.56
CA GLN A 215 -28.48 6.19 -79.60
C GLN A 215 -27.45 6.06 -80.72
N ALA A 216 -26.18 5.81 -80.41
CA ALA A 216 -25.14 5.60 -81.41
C ALA A 216 -25.40 4.35 -82.27
N VAL A 217 -25.88 3.25 -81.68
CA VAL A 217 -26.29 2.05 -82.43
C VAL A 217 -27.50 2.32 -83.34
N GLU A 218 -28.51 3.05 -82.86
CA GLU A 218 -29.64 3.47 -83.70
C GLU A 218 -29.21 4.34 -84.89
N PHE A 219 -28.29 5.29 -84.67
CA PHE A 219 -27.77 6.13 -85.75
C PHE A 219 -26.94 5.32 -86.75
N GLN A 220 -26.13 4.35 -86.30
CA GLN A 220 -25.42 3.43 -87.19
C GLN A 220 -26.38 2.59 -88.05
N GLN A 221 -27.51 2.12 -87.50
CA GLN A 221 -28.52 1.42 -88.28
C GLN A 221 -29.15 2.35 -89.33
N LYS A 222 -29.58 3.56 -88.93
CA LYS A 222 -30.15 4.57 -89.84
C LYS A 222 -29.18 4.97 -90.96
N ILE A 223 -27.86 4.96 -90.71
CA ILE A 223 -26.84 5.17 -91.75
C ILE A 223 -26.88 4.03 -92.79
N ARG A 224 -26.79 2.77 -92.36
CA ARG A 224 -26.82 1.60 -93.26
C ARG A 224 -28.10 1.52 -94.12
N GLU A 225 -29.25 1.87 -93.54
CA GLU A 225 -30.52 1.94 -94.27
C GLU A 225 -30.50 3.02 -95.35
N ASN A 226 -29.88 4.18 -95.10
CA ASN A 226 -29.70 5.23 -96.10
C ASN A 226 -28.66 4.88 -97.17
N GLU A 227 -27.58 4.17 -96.82
CA GLU A 227 -26.60 3.65 -97.78
C GLU A 227 -27.26 2.66 -98.77
N LEU A 228 -28.06 1.71 -98.27
CA LEU A 228 -28.80 0.77 -99.11
C LEU A 228 -29.81 1.49 -100.03
N ASN A 229 -30.47 2.54 -99.55
CA ASN A 229 -31.38 3.35 -100.36
C ASN A 229 -30.65 4.17 -101.43
N ARG A 230 -29.48 4.74 -101.11
CA ARG A 230 -28.60 5.41 -102.09
C ARG A 230 -28.21 4.46 -103.22
N ASP A 231 -27.78 3.25 -102.88
CA ASP A 231 -27.26 2.29 -103.87
C ASP A 231 -28.38 1.78 -104.80
N ARG A 232 -29.60 1.61 -104.28
CA ARG A 232 -30.80 1.36 -105.09
C ARG A 232 -31.13 2.51 -106.05
N LEU A 233 -31.08 3.75 -105.58
CA LEU A 233 -31.31 4.93 -106.42
C LEU A 233 -30.22 5.08 -107.50
N GLN A 234 -28.98 4.68 -107.21
CA GLN A 234 -27.90 4.65 -108.20
C GLN A 234 -28.16 3.60 -109.30
N GLU A 235 -28.69 2.40 -108.96
CA GLU A 235 -29.13 1.46 -110.01
C GLU A 235 -30.24 2.04 -110.90
N GLU A 236 -31.20 2.77 -110.31
CA GLU A 236 -32.31 3.39 -111.06
C GLU A 236 -31.80 4.51 -111.98
N ALA A 237 -30.84 5.32 -111.52
CA ALA A 237 -30.13 6.29 -112.36
C ALA A 237 -29.39 5.61 -113.53
N ASN A 238 -28.65 4.53 -113.28
CA ASN A 238 -27.94 3.78 -114.33
C ASN A 238 -28.91 3.21 -115.39
N LYS A 239 -30.09 2.73 -114.97
CA LYS A 239 -31.14 2.24 -115.88
C LYS A 239 -31.72 3.37 -116.74
N ILE A 240 -31.78 4.59 -116.22
CA ILE A 240 -32.21 5.79 -116.98
C ILE A 240 -31.13 6.22 -117.99
N GLU A 241 -29.84 6.19 -117.64
CA GLU A 241 -28.76 6.48 -118.61
C GLU A 241 -28.78 5.55 -119.82
N ASP A 242 -28.97 4.24 -119.61
CA ASP A 242 -29.07 3.28 -120.72
C ASP A 242 -30.33 3.46 -121.58
N LEU A 243 -31.42 4.00 -121.02
CA LEU A 243 -32.59 4.42 -121.80
C LEU A 243 -32.29 5.67 -122.65
N ILE A 244 -31.57 6.65 -122.10
CA ILE A 244 -31.13 7.85 -122.84
C ILE A 244 -30.22 7.45 -124.02
N ARG A 245 -29.22 6.59 -123.79
CA ARG A 245 -28.33 6.07 -124.85
C ARG A 245 -29.10 5.40 -126.00
N ARG A 246 -30.17 4.65 -125.69
CA ARG A 246 -31.04 4.03 -126.70
C ARG A 246 -31.85 5.07 -127.49
N ILE A 247 -32.31 6.13 -126.83
CA ILE A 247 -33.01 7.25 -127.49
C ILE A 247 -32.06 7.98 -128.45
N ASP A 248 -30.82 8.26 -128.04
CA ASP A 248 -29.80 8.88 -128.90
C ASP A 248 -29.46 8.01 -130.12
N GLN A 249 -29.38 6.69 -129.95
CA GLN A 249 -29.22 5.76 -131.07
C GLN A 249 -30.42 5.82 -132.04
N MET A 250 -31.65 5.90 -131.54
CA MET A 250 -32.84 6.09 -132.39
C MET A 250 -32.84 7.44 -133.12
N ILE A 251 -32.40 8.52 -132.48
CA ILE A 251 -32.28 9.85 -133.10
C ILE A 251 -31.25 9.81 -134.24
N ASN A 252 -30.08 9.23 -134.01
CA ASN A 252 -29.05 9.07 -135.05
C ASN A 252 -29.56 8.22 -136.25
N MET A 253 -30.26 7.11 -136.00
CA MET A 253 -30.89 6.32 -137.07
C MET A 253 -31.94 7.12 -137.84
N LYS A 254 -32.74 7.97 -137.19
CA LYS A 254 -33.71 8.84 -137.86
C LYS A 254 -33.05 9.93 -138.70
N GLN A 255 -31.98 10.56 -138.21
CA GLN A 255 -31.22 11.57 -138.94
C GLN A 255 -30.57 10.99 -140.21
N ASN A 256 -30.00 9.78 -140.14
CA ASN A 256 -29.42 9.14 -141.33
C ASN A 256 -30.49 8.80 -142.39
N ARG A 257 -31.65 8.28 -141.99
CA ARG A 257 -32.77 8.05 -142.92
C ARG A 257 -33.32 9.35 -143.53
N THR A 258 -33.21 10.48 -142.82
CA THR A 258 -33.57 11.79 -143.37
C THR A 258 -32.63 12.18 -144.52
N LYS A 259 -31.31 11.99 -144.36
CA LYS A 259 -30.31 12.22 -145.43
C LYS A 259 -30.54 11.30 -146.65
N GLU A 260 -30.90 10.04 -146.41
CA GLU A 260 -31.28 9.09 -147.47
C GLU A 260 -32.48 9.59 -148.29
N PHE A 261 -33.51 10.14 -147.63
CA PHE A 261 -34.67 10.74 -148.31
C PHE A 261 -34.32 12.05 -149.04
N GLU A 262 -33.43 12.88 -148.50
CA GLU A 262 -32.92 14.09 -149.18
C GLU A 262 -32.15 13.75 -150.46
N GLU A 263 -31.29 12.72 -150.43
CA GLU A 263 -30.62 12.20 -151.63
C GLU A 263 -31.61 11.63 -152.65
N LEU A 264 -32.56 10.80 -152.20
CA LEU A 264 -33.58 10.21 -153.07
C LEU A 264 -34.40 11.30 -153.78
N THR A 265 -34.76 12.36 -153.04
CA THR A 265 -35.47 13.53 -153.58
C THR A 265 -34.65 14.22 -154.67
N ARG A 266 -33.33 14.45 -154.46
CA ARG A 266 -32.44 15.03 -155.48
C ARG A 266 -32.33 14.19 -156.75
N ARG A 267 -32.30 12.85 -156.63
CA ARG A 267 -32.25 11.94 -157.79
C ARG A 267 -33.53 12.03 -158.62
N LEU A 268 -34.70 11.93 -157.98
CA LEU A 268 -36.00 12.07 -158.63
C LEU A 268 -36.20 13.46 -159.28
N GLN A 269 -35.71 14.53 -158.63
CA GLN A 269 -35.69 15.89 -159.19
C GLN A 269 -34.91 15.97 -160.52
N THR A 270 -33.92 15.10 -160.71
CA THR A 270 -33.06 15.08 -161.90
C THR A 270 -33.72 14.31 -163.04
N GLU A 271 -34.24 13.11 -162.78
CA GLU A 271 -34.98 12.29 -163.76
C GLU A 271 -36.23 13.02 -164.30
N ALA A 272 -36.89 13.82 -163.47
CA ALA A 272 -38.04 14.65 -163.85
C ALA A 272 -37.71 15.78 -164.84
N ASN A 273 -36.43 16.15 -165.00
CA ASN A 273 -35.99 17.16 -165.97
C ASN A 273 -35.52 16.52 -167.29
N ASP A 274 -34.82 15.38 -167.23
CA ASP A 274 -34.44 14.62 -168.43
C ASP A 274 -35.66 14.10 -169.19
N THR A 275 -36.67 13.59 -168.48
CA THR A 275 -37.93 13.13 -169.10
C THR A 275 -38.66 14.26 -169.84
N LYS A 276 -38.66 15.50 -169.32
CA LYS A 276 -39.22 16.67 -170.02
C LYS A 276 -38.50 16.95 -171.35
N GLN A 277 -37.17 16.83 -171.41
CA GLN A 277 -36.44 17.02 -172.67
C GLN A 277 -36.76 15.93 -173.70
N ARG A 278 -36.95 14.68 -173.25
CA ARG A 278 -37.22 13.54 -174.15
C ARG A 278 -38.62 13.61 -174.78
N VAL A 279 -39.64 14.07 -174.04
CA VAL A 279 -40.99 14.28 -174.59
C VAL A 279 -40.98 15.34 -175.70
N ALA A 280 -40.30 16.47 -175.49
CA ALA A 280 -40.27 17.57 -176.45
C ALA A 280 -39.68 17.19 -177.83
N ARG A 281 -38.72 16.25 -177.88
CA ARG A 281 -38.15 15.75 -179.15
C ARG A 281 -39.07 14.77 -179.85
N ALA A 282 -39.66 13.83 -179.10
CA ALA A 282 -40.57 12.81 -179.66
C ALA A 282 -41.80 13.42 -180.35
N GLN A 283 -42.29 14.57 -179.85
CA GLN A 283 -43.43 15.29 -180.44
C GLN A 283 -43.10 15.97 -181.79
N GLN A 284 -41.81 16.17 -182.13
CA GLN A 284 -41.42 16.82 -183.37
C GLN A 284 -41.34 15.81 -184.54
N GLU A 285 -40.77 14.63 -184.30
CA GLU A 285 -40.55 13.60 -185.33
C GLU A 285 -41.83 12.82 -185.72
N LEU A 286 -42.78 12.67 -184.77
CA LEU A 286 -44.04 11.94 -185.01
C LEU A 286 -44.85 12.54 -186.18
N SER A 287 -44.85 13.87 -186.31
CA SER A 287 -45.59 14.62 -187.33
C SER A 287 -45.20 14.31 -188.78
N ALA A 288 -44.02 13.72 -189.02
CA ALA A 288 -43.54 13.36 -190.35
C ALA A 288 -43.89 11.92 -190.78
N ALA A 289 -44.22 11.04 -189.82
CA ALA A 289 -44.45 9.62 -190.08
C ALA A 289 -45.89 9.30 -190.55
N GLU A 290 -46.87 10.08 -190.10
CA GLU A 290 -48.30 9.80 -190.26
C GLU A 290 -48.75 9.80 -191.73
N HIS A 291 -48.08 10.54 -192.62
CA HIS A 291 -48.51 10.73 -194.01
C HIS A 291 -48.15 9.61 -195.01
N LYS A 292 -47.46 8.54 -194.59
CA LYS A 292 -47.15 7.39 -195.48
C LYS A 292 -47.67 6.03 -195.00
N ALA A 293 -48.23 5.94 -193.79
CA ALA A 293 -48.66 4.68 -193.20
C ALA A 293 -50.05 4.18 -193.68
N GLN A 294 -50.78 4.94 -194.50
CA GLN A 294 -52.19 4.65 -194.84
C GLN A 294 -52.43 3.69 -196.01
N SER A 295 -51.41 3.29 -196.81
CA SER A 295 -51.69 2.75 -198.15
C SER A 295 -51.79 1.22 -198.30
N TYR A 296 -51.25 0.39 -197.40
CA TYR A 296 -51.17 -1.07 -197.61
C TYR A 296 -51.61 -1.96 -196.42
N GLN A 297 -52.54 -1.47 -195.61
CA GLN A 297 -53.24 -2.25 -194.58
C GLN A 297 -54.32 -3.17 -195.20
N ALA A 298 -53.92 -4.21 -195.95
CA ALA A 298 -54.87 -5.09 -196.65
C ALA A 298 -54.46 -6.58 -196.81
N ILE A 299 -53.19 -6.95 -196.63
CA ILE A 299 -52.67 -8.30 -197.01
C ILE A 299 -52.26 -9.13 -195.77
N VAL A 300 -53.06 -9.07 -194.70
CA VAL A 300 -52.76 -9.71 -193.39
C VAL A 300 -53.58 -10.99 -193.14
N GLU A 301 -54.69 -11.20 -193.87
CA GLU A 301 -55.79 -12.06 -193.40
C GLU A 301 -55.80 -13.54 -193.84
N ARG A 302 -54.70 -14.12 -194.38
CA ARG A 302 -54.82 -15.45 -195.03
C ARG A 302 -53.75 -16.54 -194.84
N LEU A 303 -52.79 -16.39 -193.93
CA LEU A 303 -51.81 -17.44 -193.56
C LEU A 303 -51.41 -17.27 -192.07
N HIS A 304 -52.25 -17.48 -191.06
CA HIS A 304 -53.08 -18.64 -190.74
C HIS A 304 -52.35 -20.00 -190.84
N ASN A 305 -51.95 -20.50 -189.66
CA ASN A 305 -51.56 -21.87 -189.32
C ASN A 305 -50.48 -22.58 -190.17
N GLU A 306 -49.25 -22.64 -189.66
CA GLU A 306 -48.58 -23.91 -189.27
C GLU A 306 -47.15 -23.67 -188.73
N LEU A 307 -46.97 -23.71 -187.41
CA LEU A 307 -45.72 -24.20 -186.79
C LEU A 307 -46.00 -24.70 -185.36
N ASN A 308 -46.66 -25.84 -185.29
CA ASN A 308 -47.06 -26.49 -184.04
C ASN A 308 -45.85 -27.18 -183.36
N THR A 309 -46.02 -27.61 -182.10
CA THR A 309 -45.14 -28.53 -181.35
C THR A 309 -43.70 -28.05 -181.06
N LEU A 310 -43.38 -27.68 -179.81
CA LEU A 310 -42.94 -28.52 -178.67
C LEU A 310 -41.43 -28.85 -178.67
N GLN A 311 -40.77 -28.68 -177.51
CA GLN A 311 -40.16 -29.75 -176.67
C GLN A 311 -39.45 -29.11 -175.44
N GLN A 312 -39.89 -29.39 -174.20
CA GLN A 312 -39.34 -30.39 -173.24
C GLN A 312 -38.02 -29.93 -172.57
N LYS A 313 -37.95 -29.68 -171.24
CA LYS A 313 -37.94 -30.60 -170.05
C LYS A 313 -36.59 -31.35 -169.88
N LEU A 314 -36.12 -31.79 -168.70
CA LEU A 314 -36.76 -31.95 -167.35
C LEU A 314 -36.30 -30.84 -166.36
N THR A 315 -35.75 -30.93 -165.13
CA THR A 315 -35.35 -31.92 -164.07
C THR A 315 -35.22 -31.08 -162.75
N GLN A 316 -35.53 -31.43 -161.50
CA GLN A 316 -35.50 -32.65 -160.64
C GLN A 316 -34.08 -33.07 -160.18
N GLY A 317 -33.75 -33.26 -158.88
CA GLY A 317 -34.35 -32.72 -157.64
C GLY A 317 -34.60 -33.75 -156.51
N GLU A 318 -33.69 -33.88 -155.53
CA GLU A 318 -33.67 -34.86 -154.41
C GLU A 318 -32.69 -34.39 -153.28
N GLN A 319 -32.61 -34.87 -152.02
CA GLN A 319 -33.35 -35.87 -151.18
C GLN A 319 -33.17 -35.53 -149.66
N LEU A 320 -33.64 -36.37 -148.71
CA LEU A 320 -33.45 -36.27 -147.24
C LEU A 320 -33.59 -37.65 -146.55
N VAL A 321 -32.61 -38.16 -145.77
CA VAL A 321 -32.75 -39.36 -144.88
C VAL A 321 -31.56 -39.56 -143.90
N HIS A 322 -31.76 -40.40 -142.86
CA HIS A 322 -30.87 -40.78 -141.72
C HIS A 322 -30.70 -39.73 -140.60
N GLN A 323 -31.35 -39.77 -139.42
CA GLN A 323 -31.78 -40.83 -138.48
C GLN A 323 -30.73 -41.39 -137.49
N LEU A 324 -30.77 -40.83 -136.27
CA LEU A 324 -30.74 -41.46 -134.93
C LEU A 324 -30.33 -42.95 -134.79
N LEU A 325 -29.32 -43.23 -133.95
CA LEU A 325 -29.15 -44.46 -133.14
C LEU A 325 -28.10 -44.22 -132.03
N GLY A 326 -28.17 -44.90 -130.87
CA GLY A 326 -27.01 -44.98 -129.93
C GLY A 326 -27.22 -45.02 -128.40
N ARG A 327 -28.38 -44.65 -127.85
CA ARG A 327 -28.62 -44.55 -126.39
C ARG A 327 -28.74 -45.94 -125.70
N ARG A 328 -27.62 -46.63 -125.42
CA ARG A 328 -27.67 -48.04 -124.94
C ARG A 328 -26.74 -48.47 -123.78
N HIS A 329 -25.83 -47.63 -123.26
CA HIS A 329 -24.94 -48.03 -122.14
C HIS A 329 -25.04 -47.10 -120.93
N GLN A 330 -25.99 -47.43 -120.05
CA GLN A 330 -26.04 -47.01 -118.64
C GLN A 330 -25.64 -48.19 -117.73
N LEU A 331 -25.49 -47.93 -116.42
CA LEU A 331 -25.77 -48.89 -115.33
C LEU A 331 -24.91 -50.18 -115.25
N THR A 332 -23.61 -50.05 -114.91
CA THR A 332 -22.81 -51.20 -114.40
C THR A 332 -21.96 -50.86 -113.17
N ASN A 333 -21.21 -49.75 -113.17
CA ASN A 333 -20.06 -49.55 -112.26
C ASN A 333 -20.37 -49.13 -110.81
N ASN A 334 -21.57 -49.35 -110.28
CA ASN A 334 -22.03 -48.70 -109.04
C ASN A 334 -22.29 -49.63 -107.83
N ILE A 335 -21.78 -50.88 -107.85
CA ILE A 335 -22.09 -51.90 -106.81
C ILE A 335 -20.85 -52.49 -106.09
N GLN A 336 -19.66 -52.51 -106.71
CA GLN A 336 -18.51 -53.29 -106.19
C GLN A 336 -17.72 -52.65 -105.02
N MET A 337 -17.97 -51.39 -104.65
CA MET A 337 -17.23 -50.72 -103.55
C MET A 337 -17.69 -51.10 -102.14
N LYS A 338 -18.91 -51.64 -101.96
CA LYS A 338 -19.54 -51.78 -100.62
C LYS A 338 -19.32 -53.11 -99.88
N VAL A 339 -18.44 -53.98 -100.39
CA VAL A 339 -18.21 -55.32 -99.79
C VAL A 339 -17.06 -55.35 -98.78
N ARG A 340 -16.06 -54.45 -98.88
CA ARG A 340 -14.84 -54.48 -98.04
C ARG A 340 -14.97 -53.86 -96.65
N GLU A 341 -16.03 -53.12 -96.35
CA GLU A 341 -16.25 -52.51 -95.02
C GLU A 341 -16.64 -53.52 -93.93
N ARG A 342 -17.08 -54.74 -94.30
CA ARG A 342 -17.79 -55.64 -93.37
C ARG A 342 -16.88 -56.53 -92.51
N GLU A 343 -15.61 -56.73 -92.90
CA GLU A 343 -14.73 -57.69 -92.21
C GLU A 343 -13.83 -57.04 -91.14
N GLN A 344 -13.47 -55.75 -91.27
CA GLN A 344 -12.67 -55.05 -90.27
C GLN A 344 -13.41 -54.84 -88.93
N LEU A 345 -14.74 -54.64 -88.95
CA LEU A 345 -15.56 -54.45 -87.75
C LEU A 345 -15.41 -55.60 -86.73
N ASN A 346 -15.15 -56.82 -87.19
CA ASN A 346 -15.19 -58.03 -86.38
C ASN A 346 -13.90 -58.26 -85.56
N GLN A 347 -12.81 -57.56 -85.88
CA GLN A 347 -11.58 -57.55 -85.07
C GLN A 347 -11.60 -56.45 -84.00
N GLU A 348 -12.13 -55.26 -84.31
CA GLU A 348 -12.33 -54.20 -83.31
C GLU A 348 -13.17 -54.68 -82.12
N GLN A 349 -14.22 -55.48 -82.38
CA GLN A 349 -15.16 -55.93 -81.35
C GLN A 349 -14.52 -56.88 -80.31
N ARG A 350 -13.39 -57.54 -80.62
CA ARG A 350 -12.62 -58.31 -79.63
C ARG A 350 -11.67 -57.44 -78.82
N MET A 351 -10.91 -56.58 -79.47
CA MET A 351 -10.01 -55.62 -78.81
C MET A 351 -10.78 -54.74 -77.81
N LYS A 352 -11.95 -54.22 -78.20
CA LYS A 352 -12.81 -53.40 -77.36
C LYS A 352 -13.34 -54.14 -76.13
N ASN A 353 -13.53 -55.46 -76.18
CA ASN A 353 -13.97 -56.24 -75.00
C ASN A 353 -12.82 -56.48 -74.00
N GLU A 354 -11.60 -56.77 -74.46
CA GLU A 354 -10.44 -56.87 -73.56
C GLU A 354 -10.09 -55.52 -72.93
N GLU A 355 -10.28 -54.42 -73.66
CA GLU A 355 -10.18 -53.06 -73.11
C GLU A 355 -11.27 -52.79 -72.06
N LEU A 356 -12.49 -53.31 -72.25
CA LEU A 356 -13.61 -53.19 -71.31
C LEU A 356 -13.35 -53.95 -70.00
N GLU A 357 -12.78 -55.15 -70.05
CA GLU A 357 -12.42 -55.87 -68.82
C GLU A 357 -11.27 -55.21 -68.06
N ARG A 358 -10.26 -54.67 -68.77
CA ARG A 358 -9.19 -53.87 -68.12
C ARG A 358 -9.76 -52.62 -67.45
N LYS A 359 -10.61 -51.85 -68.15
CA LYS A 359 -11.29 -50.68 -67.58
C LYS A 359 -12.22 -51.05 -66.42
N ASN A 360 -12.90 -52.20 -66.45
CA ASN A 360 -13.66 -52.69 -65.30
C ASN A 360 -12.77 -53.07 -64.11
N HIS A 361 -11.57 -53.61 -64.35
CA HIS A 361 -10.63 -53.91 -63.26
C HIS A 361 -10.05 -52.62 -62.65
N GLU A 362 -9.64 -51.67 -63.49
CA GLU A 362 -9.20 -50.32 -63.08
C GLU A 362 -10.30 -49.55 -62.35
N LEU A 363 -11.56 -49.67 -62.80
CA LEU A 363 -12.73 -49.09 -62.15
C LEU A 363 -12.96 -49.68 -60.76
N ASN A 364 -12.87 -51.00 -60.62
CA ASN A 364 -13.04 -51.68 -59.32
C ASN A 364 -11.89 -51.35 -58.35
N GLN A 365 -10.65 -51.27 -58.81
CA GLN A 365 -9.53 -50.78 -58.00
C GLN A 365 -9.73 -49.30 -57.60
N GLY A 366 -10.19 -48.47 -58.53
CA GLY A 366 -10.49 -47.06 -58.29
C GLY A 366 -11.62 -46.86 -57.27
N ILE A 367 -12.65 -47.71 -57.29
CA ILE A 367 -13.73 -47.74 -56.29
C ILE A 367 -13.19 -48.13 -54.91
N GLN A 368 -12.37 -49.19 -54.80
CA GLN A 368 -11.77 -49.58 -53.52
C GLN A 368 -10.85 -48.50 -52.94
N GLN A 369 -10.06 -47.82 -53.79
CA GLN A 369 -9.25 -46.66 -53.38
C GLN A 369 -10.12 -45.48 -52.94
N GLN A 370 -11.24 -45.23 -53.62
CA GLN A 370 -12.21 -44.20 -53.25
C GLN A 370 -12.88 -44.51 -51.89
N GLU A 371 -13.26 -45.76 -51.64
CA GLU A 371 -13.83 -46.21 -50.36
C GLU A 371 -12.83 -46.07 -49.20
N ALA A 372 -11.57 -46.45 -49.42
CA ALA A 372 -10.50 -46.26 -48.43
C ALA A 372 -10.25 -44.77 -48.12
N LEU A 373 -10.26 -43.91 -49.14
CA LEU A 373 -10.16 -42.45 -48.98
C LEU A 373 -11.38 -41.85 -48.24
N ILE A 374 -12.59 -42.38 -48.47
CA ILE A 374 -13.80 -41.97 -47.74
C ILE A 374 -13.69 -42.36 -46.25
N GLN A 375 -13.25 -43.58 -45.93
CA GLN A 375 -13.05 -44.00 -44.54
C GLN A 375 -12.01 -43.13 -43.82
N GLN A 376 -10.87 -42.84 -44.48
CA GLN A 376 -9.85 -41.94 -43.93
C GLN A 376 -10.36 -40.50 -43.77
N PHE A 377 -11.12 -39.99 -44.73
CA PHE A 377 -11.72 -38.65 -44.66
C PHE A 377 -12.70 -38.53 -43.49
N ASN A 378 -13.60 -39.51 -43.33
CA ASN A 378 -14.58 -39.54 -42.23
C ASN A 378 -13.89 -39.62 -40.85
N ALA A 379 -12.90 -40.50 -40.69
CA ALA A 379 -12.15 -40.61 -39.45
C ALA A 379 -11.39 -39.31 -39.10
N LEU A 380 -10.80 -38.64 -40.09
CA LEU A 380 -10.17 -37.34 -39.91
C LEU A 380 -11.17 -36.22 -39.61
N GLN A 381 -12.41 -36.29 -40.12
CA GLN A 381 -13.48 -35.36 -39.74
C GLN A 381 -13.88 -35.56 -38.27
N GLU A 382 -14.09 -36.81 -37.81
CA GLU A 382 -14.41 -37.09 -36.41
C GLU A 382 -13.32 -36.60 -35.44
N GLU A 383 -12.04 -36.84 -35.74
CA GLU A 383 -10.94 -36.32 -34.92
C GLU A 383 -10.95 -34.80 -34.84
N LEU A 384 -11.22 -34.13 -35.96
CA LEU A 384 -11.23 -32.68 -36.07
C LEU A 384 -12.43 -32.06 -35.35
N GLU A 385 -13.58 -32.73 -35.38
CA GLU A 385 -14.78 -32.36 -34.62
C GLU A 385 -14.56 -32.51 -33.11
N ARG A 386 -13.94 -33.61 -32.65
CA ARG A 386 -13.53 -33.80 -31.25
C ARG A 386 -12.51 -32.74 -30.79
N LEU A 387 -11.57 -32.34 -31.66
CA LEU A 387 -10.64 -31.24 -31.38
C LEU A 387 -11.34 -29.87 -31.31
N ARG A 388 -12.34 -29.62 -32.18
CA ARG A 388 -13.18 -28.40 -32.12
C ARG A 388 -14.04 -28.35 -30.87
N GLU A 389 -14.64 -29.47 -30.45
CA GLU A 389 -15.32 -29.56 -29.15
C GLU A 389 -14.38 -29.23 -28.00
N THR A 390 -13.18 -29.80 -28.01
CA THR A 390 -12.16 -29.57 -26.97
C THR A 390 -11.74 -28.10 -26.93
N LEU A 391 -11.50 -27.49 -28.10
CA LEU A 391 -11.21 -26.06 -28.24
C LEU A 391 -12.36 -25.18 -27.72
N ASN A 392 -13.61 -25.53 -28.01
CA ASN A 392 -14.79 -24.79 -27.51
C ASN A 392 -14.95 -24.90 -25.99
N ARG A 393 -14.68 -26.08 -25.40
CA ARG A 393 -14.68 -26.28 -23.94
C ARG A 393 -13.59 -25.44 -23.27
N LEU A 394 -12.37 -25.46 -23.81
CA LEU A 394 -11.24 -24.66 -23.32
C LEU A 394 -11.48 -23.15 -23.47
N ASN A 395 -12.04 -22.69 -24.60
CA ASN A 395 -12.42 -21.29 -24.81
C ASN A 395 -13.49 -20.82 -23.81
N ASN A 396 -14.48 -21.65 -23.50
CA ASN A 396 -15.49 -21.36 -22.48
C ASN A 396 -14.86 -21.25 -21.07
N GLN A 397 -13.96 -22.16 -20.71
CA GLN A 397 -13.21 -22.11 -19.45
C GLN A 397 -12.27 -20.90 -19.37
N LEU A 398 -11.65 -20.52 -20.48
CA LEU A 398 -10.80 -19.34 -20.60
C LEU A 398 -11.62 -18.05 -20.40
N SER A 399 -12.80 -17.95 -21.02
CA SER A 399 -13.72 -16.84 -20.82
C SER A 399 -14.23 -16.74 -19.37
N GLN A 400 -14.58 -17.86 -18.75
CA GLN A 400 -14.94 -17.92 -17.32
C GLN A 400 -13.77 -17.47 -16.44
N CYS A 401 -12.55 -17.95 -16.71
CA CYS A 401 -11.34 -17.57 -15.97
C CYS A 401 -10.97 -16.09 -16.16
N GLN A 402 -11.24 -15.49 -17.32
CA GLN A 402 -11.12 -14.05 -17.53
C GLN A 402 -12.15 -13.26 -16.72
N ALA A 403 -13.42 -13.70 -16.70
CA ALA A 403 -14.46 -13.05 -15.90
C ALA A 403 -14.19 -13.15 -14.38
N GLU A 404 -13.66 -14.29 -13.91
CA GLU A 404 -13.16 -14.45 -12.54
C GLU A 404 -11.99 -13.49 -12.26
N LEU A 405 -10.98 -13.43 -13.13
CA LEU A 405 -9.84 -12.53 -12.95
C LEU A 405 -10.26 -11.05 -12.85
N GLN A 406 -11.23 -10.61 -13.64
CA GLN A 406 -11.76 -9.24 -13.56
C GLN A 406 -12.49 -8.99 -12.24
N ARG A 407 -13.30 -9.94 -11.75
CA ARG A 407 -13.98 -9.84 -10.44
C ARG A 407 -12.98 -9.79 -9.28
N GLU A 408 -11.94 -10.63 -9.30
CA GLU A 408 -10.94 -10.64 -8.23
C GLU A 408 -10.04 -9.38 -8.25
N LYS A 409 -9.81 -8.78 -9.43
CA LYS A 409 -9.15 -7.46 -9.53
C LYS A 409 -10.03 -6.31 -9.07
N GLN A 410 -11.34 -6.34 -9.35
CA GLN A 410 -12.29 -5.35 -8.81
C GLN A 410 -12.36 -5.41 -7.29
N LYS A 411 -12.37 -6.61 -6.69
CA LYS A 411 -12.26 -6.79 -5.23
C LYS A 411 -10.92 -6.28 -4.69
N GLN A 412 -9.81 -6.57 -5.37
CA GLN A 412 -8.49 -6.05 -4.97
C GLN A 412 -8.51 -4.52 -4.91
N GLN A 413 -9.00 -3.86 -5.95
CA GLN A 413 -9.13 -2.40 -6.00
C GLN A 413 -10.03 -1.84 -4.89
N GLN A 414 -11.11 -2.54 -4.52
CA GLN A 414 -11.97 -2.16 -3.39
C GLN A 414 -11.24 -2.28 -2.04
N ILE A 415 -10.49 -3.35 -1.82
CA ILE A 415 -9.73 -3.55 -0.57
C ILE A 415 -8.54 -2.57 -0.48
N GLU A 416 -7.92 -2.22 -1.61
CA GLU A 416 -6.89 -1.17 -1.68
C GLU A 416 -7.48 0.23 -1.38
N GLN A 417 -8.71 0.51 -1.81
CA GLN A 417 -9.46 1.71 -1.42
C GLN A 417 -9.84 1.72 0.07
N GLU A 418 -10.29 0.58 0.63
CA GLU A 418 -10.50 0.44 2.09
C GLU A 418 -9.20 0.72 2.86
N LEU A 419 -8.08 0.14 2.42
CA LEU A 419 -6.77 0.34 3.05
C LEU A 419 -6.36 1.82 3.03
N HIS A 420 -6.46 2.50 1.89
CA HIS A 420 -6.13 3.93 1.80
C HIS A 420 -7.04 4.78 2.72
N ALA A 421 -8.31 4.42 2.87
CA ALA A 421 -9.23 5.12 3.77
C ALA A 421 -8.86 4.90 5.25
N GLU A 422 -8.46 3.69 5.66
CA GLU A 422 -8.01 3.43 7.03
C GLU A 422 -6.62 4.03 7.32
N GLU A 423 -5.70 4.09 6.34
CA GLU A 423 -4.42 4.79 6.47
C GLU A 423 -4.59 6.31 6.60
N GLN A 424 -5.54 6.91 5.88
CA GLN A 424 -5.82 8.33 6.05
C GLN A 424 -6.34 8.62 7.46
N ARG A 425 -7.27 7.81 7.96
CA ARG A 425 -7.78 7.90 9.35
C ARG A 425 -6.68 7.66 10.39
N GLU A 426 -5.68 6.83 10.10
CA GLU A 426 -4.50 6.68 10.95
C GLU A 426 -3.73 8.01 11.06
N ARG A 427 -3.41 8.64 9.91
CA ARG A 427 -2.70 9.95 9.87
C ARG A 427 -3.49 11.06 10.58
N GLU A 428 -4.81 11.10 10.38
CA GLU A 428 -5.71 12.02 11.09
C GLU A 428 -5.69 11.76 12.62
N ALA A 429 -5.70 10.50 13.05
CA ALA A 429 -5.58 10.14 14.46
C ALA A 429 -4.20 10.47 15.05
N GLU A 430 -3.11 10.30 14.29
CA GLU A 430 -1.77 10.71 14.69
C GLU A 430 -1.67 12.22 14.89
N GLN A 431 -2.24 13.02 13.99
CA GLN A 431 -2.29 14.48 14.17
C GLN A 431 -3.06 14.85 15.45
N VAL A 432 -4.23 14.24 15.68
CA VAL A 432 -5.07 14.50 16.88
C VAL A 432 -4.36 14.08 18.19
N VAL A 433 -3.44 13.13 18.14
CA VAL A 433 -2.52 12.79 19.24
C VAL A 433 -1.39 13.83 19.37
N ARG A 434 -0.66 14.15 18.29
CA ARG A 434 0.42 15.17 18.28
C ARG A 434 -0.07 16.53 18.84
N GLU A 435 -1.28 16.96 18.46
CA GLU A 435 -1.92 18.17 19.01
C GLU A 435 -2.26 18.06 20.50
N GLN A 436 -2.67 16.88 20.98
CA GLN A 436 -2.95 16.68 22.42
C GLN A 436 -1.65 16.66 23.24
N GLU A 437 -0.56 16.09 22.73
CA GLU A 437 0.74 16.12 23.40
C GLU A 437 1.26 17.55 23.56
N GLN A 438 1.04 18.43 22.57
CA GLN A 438 1.34 19.86 22.71
C GLN A 438 0.49 20.53 23.81
N ARG A 439 -0.80 20.18 23.92
CA ARG A 439 -1.68 20.68 25.01
C ARG A 439 -1.20 20.21 26.39
N VAL A 440 -0.78 18.95 26.52
CA VAL A 440 -0.19 18.42 27.77
C VAL A 440 1.07 19.21 28.15
N ARG A 441 2.01 19.42 27.22
CA ARG A 441 3.23 20.23 27.49
C ARG A 441 2.90 21.67 27.94
N THR A 442 1.87 22.28 27.35
CA THR A 442 1.40 23.63 27.75
C THR A 442 0.79 23.63 29.14
N ALA A 443 0.00 22.60 29.49
CA ALA A 443 -0.56 22.43 30.83
C ALA A 443 0.54 22.14 31.88
N GLU A 444 1.57 21.35 31.55
CA GLU A 444 2.73 21.10 32.41
C GLU A 444 3.52 22.38 32.70
N GLN A 445 3.78 23.22 31.68
CA GLN A 445 4.40 24.53 31.90
C GLN A 445 3.53 25.41 32.80
N THR A 446 2.22 25.49 32.53
CA THR A 446 1.27 26.28 33.31
C THR A 446 1.21 25.82 34.77
N LEU A 447 1.31 24.51 35.03
CA LEU A 447 1.39 23.95 36.37
C LEU A 447 2.69 24.37 37.09
N ARG A 448 3.85 24.22 36.45
CA ARG A 448 5.16 24.63 37.02
C ARG A 448 5.18 26.13 37.36
N GLU A 449 4.57 26.96 36.53
CA GLU A 449 4.42 28.39 36.79
C GLU A 449 3.53 28.68 38.02
N SER A 450 2.44 27.92 38.24
CA SER A 450 1.66 28.03 39.49
C SER A 450 2.40 27.50 40.72
N GLU A 451 3.08 26.34 40.61
CA GLU A 451 3.85 25.75 41.72
C GLU A 451 4.98 26.68 42.20
N THR A 452 5.64 27.38 41.27
CA THR A 452 6.65 28.40 41.57
C THR A 452 6.05 29.61 42.30
N ARG A 453 4.85 30.05 41.89
CA ARG A 453 4.12 31.15 42.55
C ARG A 453 3.62 30.76 43.94
N GLU A 454 3.12 29.54 44.11
CA GLU A 454 2.72 28.98 45.41
C GLU A 454 3.91 28.87 46.37
N ALA A 455 5.04 28.32 45.92
CA ALA A 455 6.26 28.25 46.73
C ALA A 455 6.76 29.64 47.16
N THR A 456 6.69 30.62 46.26
CA THR A 456 7.03 32.02 46.58
C THR A 456 6.06 32.60 47.61
N ALA A 457 4.74 32.43 47.42
CA ALA A 457 3.72 32.93 48.33
C ALA A 457 3.78 32.27 49.73
N ARG A 458 4.18 31.00 49.79
CA ARG A 458 4.39 30.24 51.03
C ARG A 458 5.62 30.72 51.80
N ALA A 459 6.73 30.98 51.13
CA ALA A 459 7.92 31.57 51.76
C ALA A 459 7.61 32.99 52.29
N ASP A 460 6.84 33.76 51.52
CA ASP A 460 6.29 35.07 51.89
C ASP A 460 5.38 35.01 53.15
N GLU A 461 4.53 33.99 53.28
CA GLU A 461 3.70 33.75 54.47
C GLU A 461 4.56 33.36 55.67
N GLN A 462 5.50 32.43 55.50
CA GLN A 462 6.39 31.98 56.58
C GLN A 462 7.27 33.13 57.13
N GLN A 463 7.77 34.01 56.27
CA GLN A 463 8.50 35.21 56.72
C GLN A 463 7.56 36.18 57.47
N ALA A 464 6.34 36.40 56.98
CA ALA A 464 5.39 37.27 57.66
C ALA A 464 4.94 36.70 59.03
N GLN A 465 4.82 35.38 59.15
CA GLN A 465 4.55 34.67 60.39
C GLN A 465 5.72 34.79 61.39
N ALA A 466 6.96 34.71 60.91
CA ALA A 466 8.15 34.93 61.73
C ALA A 466 8.27 36.39 62.21
N ASP A 467 7.98 37.36 61.33
CA ASP A 467 7.92 38.79 61.67
C ASP A 467 6.82 39.10 62.70
N GLU A 468 5.67 38.41 62.63
CA GLU A 468 4.61 38.50 63.64
C GLU A 468 5.03 37.88 64.98
N ALA A 469 5.61 36.68 64.98
CA ALA A 469 6.11 36.03 66.19
C ALA A 469 7.20 36.86 66.89
N GLN A 470 8.11 37.49 66.14
CA GLN A 470 9.10 38.40 66.71
C GLN A 470 8.45 39.69 67.26
N ALA A 471 7.41 40.21 66.62
CA ALA A 471 6.65 41.36 67.15
C ALA A 471 5.90 41.02 68.45
N GLN A 472 5.39 39.79 68.57
CA GLN A 472 4.77 39.25 69.78
C GLN A 472 5.77 39.14 70.94
N VAL A 473 6.94 38.52 70.71
CA VAL A 473 8.02 38.44 71.72
C VAL A 473 8.51 39.83 72.14
N ASN A 474 8.59 40.78 71.20
CA ASN A 474 8.95 42.17 71.50
C ASN A 474 7.90 42.90 72.36
N LEU A 475 6.61 42.54 72.23
CA LEU A 475 5.53 43.05 73.07
C LEU A 475 5.62 42.46 74.49
N GLU A 476 5.75 41.14 74.61
CA GLU A 476 5.89 40.44 75.89
C GLU A 476 7.11 40.93 76.69
N SER A 477 8.23 41.20 76.00
CA SER A 477 9.42 41.81 76.60
C SER A 477 9.17 43.25 77.09
N ALA A 478 8.38 44.05 76.36
CA ALA A 478 8.00 45.40 76.78
C ALA A 478 7.02 45.41 77.96
N GLU A 479 6.10 44.44 78.01
CA GLU A 479 5.16 44.23 79.13
C GLU A 479 5.88 43.76 80.40
N ALA A 480 6.83 42.83 80.29
CA ALA A 480 7.73 42.46 81.40
C ALA A 480 8.56 43.65 81.90
N ALA A 481 9.04 44.52 80.99
CA ALA A 481 9.76 45.74 81.35
C ALA A 481 8.85 46.81 82.00
N LEU A 482 7.56 46.85 81.68
CA LEU A 482 6.59 47.66 82.42
C LEU A 482 6.37 47.12 83.83
N ALA A 483 6.10 45.82 83.99
CA ALA A 483 5.91 45.20 85.30
C ALA A 483 7.13 45.39 86.23
N ALA A 484 8.34 45.32 85.69
CA ALA A 484 9.57 45.65 86.41
C ALA A 484 9.65 47.14 86.82
N ALA A 485 9.21 48.06 85.95
CA ALA A 485 9.14 49.49 86.27
C ALA A 485 8.05 49.82 87.30
N GLU A 486 6.92 49.12 87.29
CA GLU A 486 5.85 49.23 88.30
C GLU A 486 6.33 48.74 89.66
N ALA A 487 7.00 47.58 89.73
CA ALA A 487 7.61 47.07 90.95
C ALA A 487 8.69 48.03 91.49
N ALA A 488 9.52 48.60 90.62
CA ALA A 488 10.52 49.61 91.00
C ALA A 488 9.89 50.90 91.53
N LEU A 489 8.78 51.36 90.91
CA LEU A 489 8.01 52.53 91.38
C LEU A 489 7.36 52.28 92.74
N GLN A 490 6.80 51.08 92.97
CA GLN A 490 6.27 50.68 94.29
C GLN A 490 7.37 50.65 95.35
N ALA A 491 8.53 50.05 95.05
CA ALA A 491 9.66 49.99 95.96
C ALA A 491 10.21 51.40 96.29
N ALA A 492 10.35 52.27 95.29
CA ALA A 492 10.75 53.67 95.50
C ALA A 492 9.74 54.46 96.34
N SER A 493 8.44 54.20 96.16
CA SER A 493 7.36 54.83 96.95
C SER A 493 7.31 54.37 98.41
N ALA A 494 7.87 53.21 98.73
CA ALA A 494 7.91 52.66 100.09
C ALA A 494 9.12 53.13 100.93
N LEU A 495 10.11 53.81 100.31
CA LEU A 495 11.43 54.12 100.91
C LEU A 495 11.56 55.59 101.37
N SER A 496 10.52 56.11 102.05
CA SER A 496 10.41 57.45 102.66
C SER A 496 10.03 58.62 101.72
N GLU A 497 9.32 59.59 102.30
CA GLU A 497 8.71 60.76 101.63
C GLU A 497 9.73 61.79 101.12
N GLU A 498 11.00 61.70 101.55
CA GLU A 498 12.05 62.68 101.21
C GLU A 498 12.59 62.53 99.78
N ASN A 499 12.41 61.38 99.11
CA ASN A 499 13.12 61.06 97.86
C ASN A 499 12.27 61.27 96.58
N GLN A 500 11.61 62.42 96.46
CA GLN A 500 10.72 62.78 95.34
C GLN A 500 11.40 62.65 93.95
N SER A 501 12.73 62.87 93.89
CA SER A 501 13.54 62.70 92.67
C SER A 501 13.48 61.26 92.11
N ALA A 502 13.59 60.26 92.98
CA ALA A 502 13.54 58.86 92.59
C ALA A 502 12.13 58.45 92.09
N VAL A 503 11.08 58.97 92.73
CA VAL A 503 9.68 58.74 92.32
C VAL A 503 9.41 59.35 90.94
N ALA A 504 9.86 60.59 90.70
CA ALA A 504 9.74 61.24 89.39
C ALA A 504 10.50 60.50 88.27
N ALA A 505 11.71 60.01 88.57
CA ALA A 505 12.50 59.21 87.63
C ALA A 505 11.80 57.87 87.29
N ALA A 506 11.23 57.20 88.29
CA ALA A 506 10.45 55.97 88.10
C ALA A 506 9.15 56.20 87.29
N GLN A 507 8.45 57.32 87.53
CA GLN A 507 7.26 57.70 86.75
C GLN A 507 7.61 58.03 85.28
N ALA A 508 8.77 58.66 85.03
CA ALA A 508 9.26 58.88 83.66
C ALA A 508 9.61 57.55 82.97
N HIS A 509 10.24 56.61 83.68
CA HIS A 509 10.51 55.27 83.17
C HIS A 509 9.23 54.49 82.86
N LEU A 510 8.23 54.53 83.75
CA LEU A 510 6.91 53.94 83.54
C LEU A 510 6.25 54.46 82.26
N SER A 511 6.23 55.79 82.09
CA SER A 511 5.70 56.46 80.91
C SER A 511 6.42 56.04 79.62
N GLN A 512 7.74 55.84 79.69
CA GLN A 512 8.53 55.35 78.55
C GLN A 512 8.20 53.88 78.22
N CYS A 513 7.99 53.02 79.21
CA CYS A 513 7.55 51.63 79.01
C CYS A 513 6.14 51.57 78.38
N GLN A 514 5.19 52.38 78.85
CA GLN A 514 3.84 52.49 78.27
C GLN A 514 3.88 52.97 76.81
N SER A 515 4.75 53.93 76.48
CA SER A 515 4.98 54.37 75.10
C SER A 515 5.59 53.26 74.22
N LYS A 516 6.49 52.44 74.76
CA LYS A 516 7.08 51.29 74.03
C LYS A 516 6.03 50.20 73.77
N ILE A 517 5.22 49.84 74.76
CA ILE A 517 4.11 48.89 74.58
C ILE A 517 3.14 49.37 73.49
N SER A 518 2.78 50.65 73.48
CA SER A 518 1.93 51.25 72.45
C SER A 518 2.52 51.10 71.03
N GLN A 519 3.84 51.24 70.89
CA GLN A 519 4.57 51.03 69.63
C GLN A 519 4.64 49.55 69.25
N CYS A 520 4.89 48.65 70.21
CA CYS A 520 4.91 47.20 70.00
C CYS A 520 3.52 46.68 69.57
N GLN A 521 2.44 47.09 70.24
CA GLN A 521 1.05 46.74 69.88
C GLN A 521 0.69 47.24 68.47
N THR A 522 1.09 48.46 68.12
CA THR A 522 0.89 49.01 66.75
C THR A 522 1.68 48.20 65.72
N THR A 523 2.92 47.82 66.03
CA THR A 523 3.78 47.00 65.16
C THR A 523 3.19 45.61 64.97
N LEU A 524 2.74 44.96 66.05
CA LEU A 524 2.09 43.65 66.04
C LEU A 524 0.85 43.68 65.13
N GLN A 525 -0.08 44.63 65.32
CA GLN A 525 -1.25 44.76 64.45
C GLN A 525 -0.90 44.92 62.96
N GLN A 526 0.20 45.61 62.63
CA GLN A 526 0.68 45.71 61.25
C GLN A 526 1.24 44.38 60.73
N ARG A 527 1.97 43.62 61.56
CA ARG A 527 2.49 42.29 61.19
C ARG A 527 1.38 41.25 61.04
N THR A 528 0.42 41.17 61.97
CA THR A 528 -0.77 40.32 61.87
C THR A 528 -1.52 40.55 60.57
N ARG A 529 -1.78 41.82 60.19
CA ARG A 529 -2.45 42.15 58.92
C ARG A 529 -1.61 41.78 57.70
N ALA A 530 -0.29 41.93 57.76
CA ALA A 530 0.61 41.53 56.68
C ALA A 530 0.61 40.01 56.49
N HIS A 531 0.71 39.24 57.58
CA HIS A 531 0.64 37.77 57.57
C HIS A 531 -0.70 37.28 57.03
N GLN A 532 -1.83 37.80 57.51
CA GLN A 532 -3.17 37.48 56.97
C GLN A 532 -3.27 37.72 55.45
N LEU A 533 -2.69 38.81 54.94
CA LEU A 533 -2.69 39.12 53.50
C LEU A 533 -1.77 38.17 52.70
N LYS A 534 -0.65 37.71 53.27
CA LYS A 534 0.22 36.70 52.63
C LYS A 534 -0.44 35.33 52.64
N GLN A 535 -1.08 34.94 53.73
CA GLN A 535 -1.85 33.70 53.87
C GLN A 535 -2.99 33.60 52.84
N GLN A 536 -3.73 34.68 52.61
CA GLN A 536 -4.72 34.75 51.52
C GLN A 536 -4.07 34.53 50.15
N LYS A 537 -2.94 35.19 49.86
CA LYS A 537 -2.21 35.01 48.59
C LYS A 537 -1.65 33.60 48.39
N HIS A 538 -1.20 32.94 49.46
CA HIS A 538 -0.74 31.56 49.40
C HIS A 538 -1.91 30.59 49.16
N THR A 539 -3.04 30.76 49.85
CA THR A 539 -4.24 29.92 49.64
C THR A 539 -4.90 30.14 48.26
N ASP A 540 -4.88 31.36 47.72
CA ASP A 540 -5.25 31.63 46.32
C ASP A 540 -4.31 30.93 45.33
N ALA A 541 -2.99 31.02 45.55
CA ALA A 541 -1.97 30.39 44.70
C ALA A 541 -2.09 28.86 44.74
N GLN A 542 -2.21 28.27 45.93
CA GLN A 542 -2.43 26.83 46.15
C GLN A 542 -3.72 26.35 45.46
N THR A 543 -4.82 27.09 45.58
CA THR A 543 -6.07 26.80 44.88
C THR A 543 -5.86 26.81 43.36
N LYS A 544 -5.05 27.75 42.84
CA LYS A 544 -4.73 27.82 41.41
C LYS A 544 -3.83 26.66 40.95
N THR A 545 -2.85 26.23 41.75
CA THR A 545 -2.04 25.02 41.49
C THR A 545 -2.91 23.77 41.44
N VAL A 546 -3.82 23.59 42.41
CA VAL A 546 -4.74 22.43 42.45
C VAL A 546 -5.64 22.41 41.21
N GLN A 547 -6.19 23.55 40.78
CA GLN A 547 -6.94 23.66 39.52
C GLN A 547 -6.08 23.28 38.30
N ASN A 548 -4.86 23.82 38.20
CA ASN A 548 -3.96 23.53 37.08
C ASN A 548 -3.55 22.05 37.04
N ARG A 549 -3.33 21.42 38.20
CA ARG A 549 -3.01 19.99 38.31
C ARG A 549 -4.18 19.10 37.92
N ALA A 550 -5.41 19.46 38.30
CA ALA A 550 -6.62 18.77 37.84
C ALA A 550 -6.84 18.90 36.33
N GLN A 551 -6.59 20.09 35.75
CA GLN A 551 -6.63 20.30 34.29
C GLN A 551 -5.55 19.50 33.55
N LEU A 552 -4.33 19.42 34.10
CA LEU A 552 -3.27 18.58 33.54
C LEU A 552 -3.68 17.10 33.53
N GLN A 553 -4.20 16.57 34.64
CA GLN A 553 -4.69 15.19 34.71
C GLN A 553 -5.74 14.92 33.65
N GLN A 554 -6.79 15.75 33.55
CA GLN A 554 -7.83 15.61 32.51
C GLN A 554 -7.24 15.63 31.09
N THR A 555 -6.25 16.49 30.84
CA THR A 555 -5.58 16.60 29.52
C THR A 555 -4.73 15.36 29.19
N GLN A 556 -4.16 14.71 30.22
CA GLN A 556 -3.43 13.44 30.12
C GLN A 556 -4.37 12.24 29.95
N ASP A 557 -5.53 12.21 30.62
CA ASP A 557 -6.56 11.16 30.46
C ASP A 557 -7.17 11.18 29.04
N ASP A 558 -7.43 12.38 28.51
CA ASP A 558 -7.78 12.61 27.09
C ASP A 558 -6.67 12.12 26.15
N LEU A 559 -5.40 12.32 26.50
CA LEU A 559 -4.26 11.85 25.70
C LEU A 559 -4.17 10.32 25.68
N GLN A 560 -4.33 9.65 26.82
CA GLN A 560 -4.40 8.19 26.88
C GLN A 560 -5.57 7.66 26.04
N THR A 561 -6.74 8.28 26.15
CA THR A 561 -7.94 7.94 25.37
C THR A 561 -7.70 8.11 23.86
N LYS A 562 -7.02 9.17 23.43
CA LYS A 562 -6.63 9.39 22.03
C LYS A 562 -5.58 8.38 21.55
N LYS A 563 -4.56 8.06 22.36
CA LYS A 563 -3.55 7.05 22.03
C LYS A 563 -4.14 5.65 21.88
N ALA A 564 -5.07 5.25 22.75
CA ALA A 564 -5.81 3.99 22.61
C ALA A 564 -6.66 3.92 21.32
N ARG A 565 -7.24 5.04 20.87
CA ARG A 565 -7.95 5.12 19.58
C ARG A 565 -7.00 5.03 18.38
N LEU A 566 -5.84 5.68 18.46
CA LEU A 566 -4.80 5.57 17.43
C LEU A 566 -4.30 4.12 17.30
N GLU A 567 -4.02 3.45 18.41
CA GLU A 567 -3.56 2.06 18.41
C GLU A 567 -4.61 1.11 17.79
N ASN A 568 -5.89 1.29 18.13
CA ASN A 568 -7.00 0.58 17.48
C ASN A 568 -7.06 0.85 15.95
N GLN A 569 -6.72 2.06 15.52
CA GLN A 569 -6.69 2.43 14.10
C GLN A 569 -5.49 1.81 13.36
N LYS A 570 -4.30 1.81 13.96
CA LYS A 570 -3.12 1.09 13.44
C LYS A 570 -3.42 -0.40 13.23
N GLN A 571 -4.11 -1.04 14.17
CA GLN A 571 -4.52 -2.43 14.05
C GLN A 571 -5.48 -2.70 12.88
N LYS A 572 -6.39 -1.77 12.54
CA LYS A 572 -7.24 -1.87 11.33
C LYS A 572 -6.44 -1.74 10.04
N VAL A 573 -5.44 -0.86 10.01
CA VAL A 573 -4.54 -0.69 8.87
C VAL A 573 -3.73 -1.97 8.64
N VAL A 574 -3.16 -2.56 9.69
CA VAL A 574 -2.48 -3.87 9.61
C VAL A 574 -3.44 -4.95 9.08
N GLN A 575 -4.64 -5.09 9.65
CA GLN A 575 -5.65 -6.04 9.18
C GLN A 575 -6.05 -5.81 7.71
N SER A 576 -6.03 -4.56 7.23
CA SER A 576 -6.35 -4.22 5.84
C SER A 576 -5.21 -4.52 4.88
N LYS A 577 -3.94 -4.30 5.27
CA LYS A 577 -2.75 -4.77 4.53
C LYS A 577 -2.76 -6.30 4.39
N ASP A 578 -3.13 -6.98 5.47
CA ASP A 578 -3.35 -8.43 5.51
C ASP A 578 -4.42 -8.90 4.50
N LYS A 579 -5.52 -8.15 4.31
CA LYS A 579 -6.52 -8.44 3.27
C LYS A 579 -5.96 -8.23 1.86
N VAL A 580 -5.25 -7.12 1.61
CA VAL A 580 -4.67 -6.82 0.28
C VAL A 580 -3.73 -7.93 -0.16
N GLU A 581 -2.78 -8.35 0.68
CA GLU A 581 -1.80 -9.37 0.30
C GLU A 581 -2.47 -10.75 0.08
N LYS A 582 -3.49 -11.09 0.87
CA LYS A 582 -4.30 -12.32 0.65
C LYS A 582 -5.08 -12.26 -0.67
N GLN A 583 -5.66 -11.11 -1.03
CA GLN A 583 -6.39 -10.94 -2.30
C GLN A 583 -5.45 -10.94 -3.52
N LYS A 584 -4.27 -10.33 -3.39
CA LYS A 584 -3.20 -10.34 -4.41
C LYS A 584 -2.75 -11.76 -4.74
N VAL A 585 -2.54 -12.61 -3.73
CA VAL A 585 -2.25 -14.06 -3.91
C VAL A 585 -3.40 -14.81 -4.62
N ILE A 586 -4.66 -14.40 -4.43
CA ILE A 586 -5.81 -14.95 -5.17
C ILE A 586 -5.76 -14.51 -6.64
N VAL A 587 -5.54 -13.21 -6.90
CA VAL A 587 -5.42 -12.66 -8.26
C VAL A 587 -4.28 -13.32 -9.03
N ASP A 588 -3.09 -13.45 -8.43
CA ASP A 588 -1.94 -14.13 -9.02
C ASP A 588 -2.24 -15.60 -9.35
N ARG A 589 -2.98 -16.31 -8.48
CA ARG A 589 -3.39 -17.70 -8.72
C ARG A 589 -4.33 -17.82 -9.93
N VAL A 590 -5.33 -16.94 -10.04
CA VAL A 590 -6.25 -16.92 -11.19
C VAL A 590 -5.53 -16.49 -12.47
N GLN A 591 -4.61 -15.53 -12.38
CA GLN A 591 -3.83 -15.04 -13.53
C GLN A 591 -2.86 -16.12 -14.05
N ASN A 592 -2.25 -16.92 -13.17
CA ASN A 592 -1.47 -18.09 -13.56
C ASN A 592 -2.34 -19.19 -14.22
N ARG A 593 -3.54 -19.48 -13.68
CA ARG A 593 -4.48 -20.45 -14.28
C ARG A 593 -4.93 -19.99 -15.68
N LEU A 594 -5.18 -18.70 -15.87
CA LEU A 594 -5.48 -18.12 -17.19
C LEU A 594 -4.32 -18.30 -18.17
N GLY A 595 -3.07 -18.07 -17.73
CA GLY A 595 -1.87 -18.29 -18.53
C GLY A 595 -1.59 -19.76 -18.91
N GLN A 596 -2.10 -20.71 -18.13
CA GLN A 596 -2.09 -22.14 -18.48
C GLN A 596 -3.15 -22.44 -19.55
N LEU A 597 -4.42 -22.08 -19.30
CA LEU A 597 -5.53 -22.25 -20.26
C LEU A 597 -5.24 -21.59 -21.61
N GLN A 598 -4.58 -20.43 -21.65
CA GLN A 598 -4.15 -19.78 -22.89
C GLN A 598 -3.18 -20.63 -23.72
N LYS A 599 -2.20 -21.29 -23.08
CA LYS A 599 -1.24 -22.18 -23.75
C LYS A 599 -1.89 -23.45 -24.26
N GLU A 600 -2.83 -24.00 -23.49
CA GLU A 600 -3.63 -25.17 -23.88
C GLU A 600 -4.52 -24.84 -25.10
N CYS A 601 -5.23 -23.70 -25.08
CA CYS A 601 -6.01 -23.22 -26.23
C CYS A 601 -5.14 -23.05 -27.48
N GLN A 602 -3.96 -22.42 -27.35
CA GLN A 602 -3.01 -22.24 -28.47
C GLN A 602 -2.51 -23.57 -29.03
N SER A 603 -2.24 -24.57 -28.18
CA SER A 603 -1.82 -25.90 -28.60
C SER A 603 -2.93 -26.62 -29.39
N VAL A 604 -4.17 -26.60 -28.88
CA VAL A 604 -5.31 -27.25 -29.54
C VAL A 604 -5.69 -26.53 -30.83
N ASP A 605 -5.62 -25.20 -30.89
CA ASP A 605 -5.84 -24.42 -32.12
C ASP A 605 -4.81 -24.75 -33.23
N GLN A 606 -3.52 -24.91 -32.87
CA GLN A 606 -2.51 -25.38 -33.81
C GLN A 606 -2.79 -26.81 -34.30
N GLN A 607 -3.26 -27.71 -33.41
CA GLN A 607 -3.67 -29.06 -33.80
C GLN A 607 -4.87 -29.03 -34.76
N VAL A 608 -5.92 -28.25 -34.48
CA VAL A 608 -7.07 -28.05 -35.38
C VAL A 608 -6.61 -27.53 -36.74
N LYS A 609 -5.76 -26.50 -36.80
CA LYS A 609 -5.24 -25.92 -38.05
C LYS A 609 -4.43 -26.92 -38.87
N SER A 610 -3.60 -27.75 -38.23
CA SER A 610 -2.84 -28.80 -38.92
C SER A 610 -3.74 -29.91 -39.46
N LYS A 611 -4.72 -30.38 -38.66
CA LYS A 611 -5.72 -31.38 -39.09
C LYS A 611 -6.64 -30.86 -40.19
N GLU A 612 -7.05 -29.59 -40.16
CA GLU A 612 -7.77 -28.96 -41.27
C GLU A 612 -6.96 -28.96 -42.57
N GLN A 613 -5.65 -28.70 -42.50
CA GLN A 613 -4.80 -28.75 -43.69
C GLN A 613 -4.70 -30.19 -44.25
N VAL A 614 -4.69 -31.21 -43.39
CA VAL A 614 -4.74 -32.63 -43.80
C VAL A 614 -6.09 -32.96 -44.42
N VAL A 615 -7.21 -32.64 -43.77
CA VAL A 615 -8.57 -32.89 -44.29
C VAL A 615 -8.78 -32.23 -45.66
N ARG A 616 -8.33 -30.98 -45.86
CA ARG A 616 -8.41 -30.31 -47.17
C ARG A 616 -7.56 -31.02 -48.25
N LYS A 617 -6.41 -31.60 -47.90
CA LYS A 617 -5.58 -32.42 -48.82
C LYS A 617 -6.30 -33.72 -49.18
N THR A 618 -6.80 -34.47 -48.20
CA THR A 618 -7.55 -35.72 -48.42
C THR A 618 -8.82 -35.49 -49.23
N GLN A 619 -9.56 -34.40 -48.96
CA GLN A 619 -10.73 -34.00 -49.76
C GLN A 619 -10.35 -33.69 -51.22
N SER A 620 -9.24 -32.98 -51.43
CA SER A 620 -8.73 -32.68 -52.78
C SER A 620 -8.25 -33.93 -53.53
N GLN A 621 -7.76 -34.95 -52.82
CA GLN A 621 -7.42 -36.26 -53.40
C GLN A 621 -8.70 -37.05 -53.74
N LEU A 622 -9.67 -37.10 -52.83
CA LEU A 622 -10.95 -37.77 -53.02
C LEU A 622 -11.71 -37.20 -54.23
N GLU A 623 -11.76 -35.87 -54.40
CA GLU A 623 -12.47 -35.26 -55.53
C GLU A 623 -11.78 -35.52 -56.88
N ARG A 624 -10.44 -35.61 -56.91
CA ARG A 624 -9.69 -36.07 -58.08
C ARG A 624 -9.99 -37.54 -58.38
N HIS A 625 -9.99 -38.42 -57.37
CA HIS A 625 -10.34 -39.83 -57.57
C HIS A 625 -11.78 -40.02 -58.05
N LYS A 626 -12.75 -39.25 -57.54
CA LYS A 626 -14.12 -39.22 -58.09
C LYS A 626 -14.13 -38.82 -59.57
N GLN A 627 -13.41 -37.77 -59.96
CA GLN A 627 -13.32 -37.34 -61.36
C GLN A 627 -12.70 -38.43 -62.26
N THR A 628 -11.63 -39.11 -61.80
CA THR A 628 -11.04 -40.25 -62.52
C THR A 628 -12.03 -41.43 -62.63
N VAL A 629 -12.67 -41.83 -61.54
CA VAL A 629 -13.68 -42.91 -61.53
C VAL A 629 -14.89 -42.56 -62.40
N GLN A 630 -15.29 -41.30 -62.45
CA GLN A 630 -16.36 -40.82 -63.32
C GLN A 630 -15.95 -40.78 -64.80
N ALA A 631 -14.69 -40.44 -65.11
CA ALA A 631 -14.14 -40.49 -66.46
C ALA A 631 -13.89 -41.91 -66.99
N ILE A 632 -13.78 -42.92 -66.11
CA ILE A 632 -13.72 -44.35 -66.47
C ILE A 632 -15.13 -44.96 -66.67
N LYS A 633 -16.18 -44.30 -66.17
CA LYS A 633 -17.60 -44.73 -66.28
C LYS A 633 -18.32 -44.21 -67.53
N VAL A 634 -17.66 -43.43 -68.38
CA VAL A 634 -18.20 -42.78 -69.59
C VAL A 634 -17.50 -43.32 -70.84
#